data_AF-A0A3L6JHY2-F1
#
_entry.id   AF-A0A3L6JHY2-F1
#
_cell.length_a   1.000
_cell.length_b   1.000
_cell.length_c   1.000
_cell.angle_alpha   90.00
_cell.angle_beta   90.00
_cell.angle_gamma   90.00
#
_symmetry.space_group_name_H-M   'P 1'
#
loop_
_entity.id
_entity.type
_entity.pdbx_description
1 polymer ?
#
loop_
_entity_poly.entity_id
_entity_poly.type
_entity_poly.pdbx_seq_one_letter_code
_entity_poly.pdbx_strand_id
1 'polypeptide(L)'
;MLFSSLCPLSCLGEVPNLYLRSNGETTSILGCSLIHLFPLAEQQRQVLPDVRRYPLYVTSGKQNTAVIRKYNRPAREQSRKERLLKKPYISAICLLLFTLSPLASTLVQGQFPAAIDIHSSGTSRGAETSFGLVYATDLAKAVYEQVSVSSFQQFIVKLTENGSRYYGSEANTQAISWLTQELVGLSNGKINVSVLGNYKSVVGRLPGYLGTSGPSIVIGGHFDTVSVAPGANDDGSGVATVLELARVLSQYDWPLNIYFCLWNSEEQGLRGSGEVSTLFLSKRIDVLVDFNVDMLLVQDPNRPSDQRILMNYQVGSGTIHQDARYWAEMARCMSSLFATPIIYPSPSSSFPYWRQSDHYPFVQRGYKSNIFAFETGMALDNAYHTSQDRWDNVLYNYTVAAAAIASIGASIAFTLSRTQGQLTYSEYSTDLASGASRDYLFEMTMPTEVDVRGSWSGADSLEFSVFDPYLSGLASNSTNEESAANATVLRLNTSALGIHTLRVTNTGVNATTVHLVIVHDTDLEGNSIPDSQEFWHNAFLVDTDGDGASNGDEMILGLDRFNPDTDNDDLNDGDEILLHTDPKYYDSDYDGMSDGWEVKYSLNPLVDDSASDPDGDGLSNIAEYGLRTNPRDDDTDRDGMSDGWEVDNVLKPLVNDSGDDPDQDGLTNAVEFLLKTNPQSNDTDKDGMPDGWEEAHSLNPLVDDSQLDPDGDGLTNRIEYQTGHDPHIPDSIQSVPSYLVLLAGIGCTCALAFLIVVKVSARHEV
;
A
#
# COMPACT_ATOMS: atom_id res chain seq x y z
N MET A 1 28.25 20.04 -33.10
CA MET A 1 28.42 21.51 -33.14
C MET A 1 27.03 22.12 -32.93
N LEU A 2 26.76 22.68 -31.75
CA LEU A 2 26.94 24.10 -31.40
C LEU A 2 25.90 25.03 -32.07
N PHE A 3 25.15 25.89 -31.37
CA PHE A 3 24.73 25.93 -29.95
C PHE A 3 23.50 26.89 -29.83
N SER A 4 23.08 27.28 -28.63
CA SER A 4 21.85 28.03 -28.32
C SER A 4 21.91 29.57 -28.52
N SER A 5 20.86 30.29 -28.05
CA SER A 5 20.68 31.77 -27.93
C SER A 5 20.20 32.54 -29.19
N LEU A 6 19.52 33.71 -29.14
CA LEU A 6 19.40 34.77 -28.12
C LEU A 6 17.98 35.39 -27.95
N CYS A 7 17.76 35.92 -26.74
CA CYS A 7 16.98 37.14 -26.38
C CYS A 7 17.96 38.02 -25.53
N PRO A 8 17.66 39.18 -24.87
CA PRO A 8 16.41 39.94 -24.68
C PRO A 8 16.58 41.51 -24.68
N LEU A 9 15.64 42.27 -24.06
CA LEU A 9 15.75 43.66 -23.52
C LEU A 9 15.77 44.86 -24.54
N SER A 10 15.30 46.10 -24.25
CA SER A 10 14.52 46.68 -23.12
C SER A 10 14.05 48.16 -23.31
N CYS A 11 12.89 48.51 -22.71
CA CYS A 11 12.52 49.82 -22.07
C CYS A 11 12.20 51.12 -22.85
N LEU A 12 11.49 52.04 -22.14
CA LEU A 12 11.03 53.42 -22.45
C LEU A 12 9.84 53.54 -23.45
N GLY A 13 8.87 54.48 -23.32
CA GLY A 13 8.55 55.43 -22.23
C GLY A 13 7.46 56.49 -22.59
N GLU A 14 6.55 56.79 -21.64
CA GLU A 14 5.59 57.94 -21.58
C GLU A 14 4.40 58.06 -22.59
N VAL A 15 3.55 59.09 -22.36
CA VAL A 15 2.18 59.39 -22.89
C VAL A 15 2.17 60.81 -23.56
N PRO A 16 1.08 61.52 -24.00
CA PRO A 16 -0.39 61.35 -23.86
C PRO A 16 -1.36 61.73 -25.06
N ASN A 17 -2.62 61.27 -24.96
CA ASN A 17 -3.92 61.96 -25.27
C ASN A 17 -4.42 62.44 -26.68
N LEU A 18 -5.77 62.54 -26.77
CA LEU A 18 -6.66 63.43 -27.57
C LEU A 18 -7.43 62.95 -28.86
N TYR A 19 -8.65 62.41 -28.64
CA TYR A 19 -9.98 63.02 -28.96
C TYR A 19 -10.66 63.05 -30.38
N LEU A 20 -12.01 62.87 -30.35
CA LEU A 20 -13.14 63.39 -31.21
C LEU A 20 -13.71 62.65 -32.46
N ARG A 21 -15.00 62.22 -32.32
CA ARG A 21 -16.22 62.43 -33.19
C ARG A 21 -16.27 61.95 -34.69
N SER A 22 -17.44 61.77 -35.36
CA SER A 22 -18.86 61.45 -35.00
C SER A 22 -19.78 61.36 -36.25
N ASN A 23 -20.98 60.73 -36.13
CA ASN A 23 -22.16 60.74 -37.04
C ASN A 23 -22.12 59.79 -38.28
N GLY A 24 -23.24 59.23 -38.78
CA GLY A 24 -24.63 59.17 -38.27
C GLY A 24 -25.69 58.68 -39.30
N GLU A 25 -26.89 58.31 -38.81
CA GLU A 25 -28.20 58.18 -39.54
C GLU A 25 -28.38 57.04 -40.59
N THR A 26 -29.57 56.41 -40.84
CA THR A 26 -30.92 56.37 -40.19
C THR A 26 -31.76 55.16 -40.70
N THR A 27 -32.62 54.57 -39.83
CA THR A 27 -33.90 53.81 -40.13
C THR A 27 -33.88 52.59 -41.08
N SER A 28 -34.67 51.52 -40.93
CA SER A 28 -35.62 50.95 -39.93
C SER A 28 -35.97 49.50 -40.39
N ILE A 29 -36.88 48.65 -39.87
CA ILE A 29 -37.96 48.68 -38.85
C ILE A 29 -38.28 47.22 -38.38
N LEU A 30 -39.12 47.02 -37.34
CA LEU A 30 -39.65 45.72 -36.82
C LEU A 30 -38.60 44.69 -36.31
N GLY A 31 -38.61 44.26 -35.03
CA GLY A 31 -39.37 44.77 -33.88
C GLY A 31 -39.22 43.95 -32.59
N CYS A 32 -38.89 44.63 -31.49
CA CYS A 32 -39.31 44.41 -30.08
C CYS A 32 -39.08 43.03 -29.38
N SER A 33 -38.53 42.94 -28.16
CA SER A 33 -38.07 44.00 -27.23
C SER A 33 -37.10 43.52 -26.13
N LEU A 34 -36.12 44.38 -25.83
CA LEU A 34 -35.43 44.71 -24.56
C LEU A 34 -35.06 43.60 -23.53
N ILE A 35 -33.83 43.46 -23.00
CA ILE A 35 -32.73 44.37 -22.53
C ILE A 35 -32.59 44.42 -20.99
N HIS A 36 -31.64 43.63 -20.48
CA HIS A 36 -30.46 43.98 -19.67
C HIS A 36 -30.42 45.16 -18.65
N LEU A 37 -29.85 44.81 -17.48
CA LEU A 37 -28.89 45.56 -16.60
C LEU A 37 -29.37 46.68 -15.63
N PHE A 38 -29.13 46.43 -14.33
CA PHE A 38 -28.48 47.27 -13.27
C PHE A 38 -28.61 48.82 -13.26
N PRO A 39 -28.75 49.48 -12.08
CA PRO A 39 -27.58 49.65 -11.18
C PRO A 39 -27.81 49.86 -9.65
N LEU A 40 -26.68 49.79 -8.91
CA LEU A 40 -26.24 50.56 -7.71
C LEU A 40 -27.26 51.20 -6.74
N ALA A 41 -27.09 50.93 -5.43
CA ALA A 41 -27.06 51.95 -4.37
C ALA A 41 -26.43 51.41 -3.06
N GLU A 42 -25.88 52.32 -2.24
CA GLU A 42 -25.20 52.07 -0.95
C GLU A 42 -25.92 52.81 0.18
N GLN A 43 -26.16 52.17 1.35
CA GLN A 43 -26.36 52.92 2.60
C GLN A 43 -26.25 52.11 3.91
N GLN A 44 -25.77 52.77 4.96
CA GLN A 44 -25.70 52.27 6.33
C GLN A 44 -27.01 52.51 7.11
N ARG A 45 -27.44 51.56 7.95
CA ARG A 45 -27.79 51.84 9.38
C ARG A 45 -28.08 50.61 10.26
N GLN A 46 -28.10 50.86 11.56
CA GLN A 46 -28.31 49.94 12.68
C GLN A 46 -29.82 49.73 13.00
N VAL A 47 -30.07 48.93 14.05
CA VAL A 47 -31.22 48.93 15.02
C VAL A 47 -32.18 47.72 14.97
N LEU A 48 -32.19 46.98 16.09
CA LEU A 48 -33.16 45.97 16.58
C LEU A 48 -34.56 46.61 16.83
N PRO A 49 -35.73 45.91 16.89
CA PRO A 49 -35.89 44.65 17.66
C PRO A 49 -37.04 43.65 17.32
N ASP A 50 -36.88 42.39 17.82
CA ASP A 50 -37.78 41.57 18.66
C ASP A 50 -39.32 41.38 18.40
N VAL A 51 -39.84 40.28 18.98
CA VAL A 51 -41.22 39.86 19.31
C VAL A 51 -42.25 39.57 18.17
N ARG A 52 -42.59 38.27 17.98
CA ARG A 52 -43.83 37.63 18.55
C ARG A 52 -44.05 36.15 18.14
N ARG A 53 -44.35 35.31 19.14
CA ARG A 53 -45.11 34.04 19.03
C ARG A 53 -46.59 34.30 19.31
N TYR A 54 -47.52 33.45 18.85
CA TYR A 54 -48.83 33.12 19.47
C TYR A 54 -49.40 31.81 18.80
N PRO A 55 -50.41 31.07 19.33
CA PRO A 55 -50.37 30.35 20.63
C PRO A 55 -51.23 29.04 20.74
N LEU A 56 -51.37 28.53 22.00
CA LEU A 56 -52.39 27.60 22.55
C LEU A 56 -52.26 26.11 22.16
N TYR A 57 -52.68 25.13 22.99
CA TYR A 57 -53.54 25.14 24.20
C TYR A 57 -52.88 24.58 25.49
N VAL A 58 -53.59 24.61 26.63
CA VAL A 58 -53.13 24.20 27.97
C VAL A 58 -54.28 23.57 28.80
N THR A 59 -54.02 22.47 29.51
CA THR A 59 -54.74 22.11 30.77
C THR A 59 -53.95 21.18 31.71
N SER A 60 -53.69 21.68 32.93
CA SER A 60 -53.57 21.02 34.27
C SER A 60 -53.44 19.48 34.41
N GLY A 61 -52.64 18.93 35.36
CA GLY A 61 -51.75 19.56 36.35
C GLY A 61 -51.57 18.76 37.67
N LYS A 62 -50.94 19.40 38.69
CA LYS A 62 -50.70 19.01 40.12
C LYS A 62 -49.30 18.47 40.55
N GLN A 63 -48.51 19.43 41.07
CA GLN A 63 -47.86 19.45 42.40
C GLN A 63 -46.59 18.62 42.75
N ASN A 64 -45.63 19.38 43.31
CA ASN A 64 -44.68 19.05 44.40
C ASN A 64 -43.50 18.10 44.08
N THR A 65 -42.28 18.27 44.60
CA THR A 65 -41.72 19.30 45.52
C THR A 65 -40.22 19.49 45.25
N ALA A 66 -39.64 20.62 45.66
CA ALA A 66 -38.22 20.92 45.43
C ALA A 66 -37.33 20.78 46.68
N VAL A 67 -36.16 20.14 46.54
CA VAL A 67 -34.95 20.41 47.35
C VAL A 67 -33.71 20.17 46.48
N ILE A 68 -32.83 21.18 46.35
CA ILE A 68 -31.41 20.98 45.99
C ILE A 68 -30.57 21.74 47.03
N ARG A 69 -29.64 21.05 47.70
CA ARG A 69 -28.68 21.68 48.61
C ARG A 69 -27.32 21.84 47.91
N LYS A 70 -26.75 23.05 47.99
CA LYS A 70 -25.33 23.33 47.72
C LYS A 70 -24.48 23.03 48.97
N TYR A 71 -23.15 23.13 48.77
CA TYR A 71 -22.01 23.26 49.70
C TYR A 71 -21.23 21.97 50.04
N ASN A 72 -19.90 21.99 50.32
CA ASN A 72 -18.74 22.80 49.83
C ASN A 72 -17.45 22.33 50.57
N ARG A 73 -16.25 22.38 49.93
CA ARG A 73 -14.89 22.32 50.57
C ARG A 73 -14.52 21.02 51.37
N PRO A 74 -13.27 20.84 51.87
CA PRO A 74 -11.97 21.53 51.64
C PRO A 74 -10.83 20.58 51.17
N ALA A 75 -9.55 21.01 51.31
CA ALA A 75 -8.32 20.27 50.98
C ALA A 75 -7.25 20.35 52.12
N ARG A 76 -6.03 19.79 51.89
CA ARG A 76 -4.86 19.60 52.82
C ARG A 76 -4.95 18.35 53.73
N GLU A 77 -3.87 17.69 54.20
CA GLU A 77 -2.40 17.80 54.05
C GLU A 77 -1.79 16.37 54.26
N GLN A 78 -0.91 15.83 53.40
CA GLN A 78 0.58 15.91 53.38
C GLN A 78 1.35 14.83 54.23
N SER A 79 2.49 14.37 53.68
CA SER A 79 3.57 13.54 54.30
C SER A 79 3.39 11.99 54.34
N ARG A 80 4.44 11.14 54.36
CA ARG A 80 5.84 11.19 53.85
C ARG A 80 6.55 9.84 54.12
N LYS A 81 7.20 9.22 53.11
CA LYS A 81 8.54 8.56 53.17
C LYS A 81 8.84 7.68 51.94
N GLU A 82 10.08 7.71 51.47
CA GLU A 82 10.63 6.83 50.43
C GLU A 82 11.12 5.49 51.00
N ARG A 83 11.31 4.49 50.13
CA ARG A 83 12.49 3.60 50.18
C ARG A 83 12.79 2.94 48.83
N LEU A 84 14.06 2.99 48.42
CA LEU A 84 14.61 2.22 47.29
C LEU A 84 14.91 0.77 47.72
N LEU A 85 15.04 -0.13 46.73
CA LEU A 85 16.03 -1.24 46.63
C LEU A 85 15.74 -2.00 45.31
N LYS A 86 16.51 -1.76 44.23
CA LYS A 86 17.67 -2.56 43.74
C LYS A 86 17.32 -3.83 42.92
N LYS A 87 17.81 -3.88 41.67
CA LYS A 87 18.00 -5.09 40.85
C LYS A 87 19.09 -6.00 41.44
N PRO A 88 19.13 -7.29 41.04
CA PRO A 88 20.37 -8.02 40.82
C PRO A 88 20.53 -8.51 39.37
N TYR A 89 21.76 -8.54 38.87
CA TYR A 89 22.23 -9.46 37.82
C TYR A 89 22.96 -10.63 38.49
N ILE A 90 23.08 -11.78 37.82
CA ILE A 90 24.26 -12.68 37.87
C ILE A 90 24.14 -13.74 36.75
N SER A 91 25.28 -14.20 36.23
CA SER A 91 25.39 -15.07 35.06
C SER A 91 25.90 -16.48 35.40
N ALA A 92 25.52 -17.47 34.58
CA ALA A 92 26.22 -18.75 34.34
C ALA A 92 25.72 -19.26 32.98
N ILE A 93 26.52 -19.56 31.95
CA ILE A 93 27.74 -20.38 31.83
C ILE A 93 27.50 -21.85 32.21
N CYS A 94 27.39 -22.70 31.19
CA CYS A 94 27.83 -24.09 31.21
C CYS A 94 28.20 -24.51 29.77
N LEU A 95 29.19 -25.39 29.59
CA LEU A 95 29.90 -25.61 28.32
C LEU A 95 30.37 -27.07 28.21
N LEU A 96 30.09 -27.74 27.07
CA LEU A 96 30.69 -28.98 26.51
C LEU A 96 29.87 -29.34 25.25
N LEU A 97 30.36 -29.19 24.00
CA LEU A 97 31.40 -29.93 23.25
C LEU A 97 31.06 -31.41 22.96
N PHE A 98 31.09 -31.82 21.68
CA PHE A 98 32.07 -32.77 21.11
C PHE A 98 31.93 -33.01 19.57
N THR A 99 33.02 -32.83 18.80
CA THR A 99 33.37 -33.37 17.43
C THR A 99 32.41 -33.13 16.23
N LEU A 100 32.82 -32.62 15.04
CA LEU A 100 33.84 -33.06 14.04
C LEU A 100 33.46 -34.39 13.33
N SER A 101 33.52 -34.58 12.00
CA SER A 101 34.32 -33.98 10.89
C SER A 101 33.56 -33.99 9.52
N PRO A 102 34.09 -33.40 8.40
CA PRO A 102 33.34 -33.14 7.16
C PRO A 102 33.70 -34.00 5.91
N LEU A 103 32.89 -33.87 4.85
CA LEU A 103 33.08 -34.22 3.42
C LEU A 103 32.09 -33.36 2.59
N ALA A 104 32.24 -33.04 1.31
CA ALA A 104 33.39 -32.78 0.41
C ALA A 104 32.80 -32.28 -0.95
N SER A 105 33.46 -31.36 -1.65
CA SER A 105 32.89 -30.67 -2.83
C SER A 105 32.96 -31.47 -4.14
N THR A 106 31.96 -31.29 -5.02
CA THR A 106 32.08 -31.57 -6.48
C THR A 106 31.25 -30.56 -7.30
N LEU A 107 31.90 -29.75 -8.13
CA LEU A 107 31.23 -28.96 -9.17
C LEU A 107 30.81 -29.84 -10.35
N VAL A 108 29.75 -29.41 -11.06
CA VAL A 108 29.54 -29.72 -12.49
C VAL A 108 29.03 -28.44 -13.17
N GLN A 109 29.81 -27.87 -14.09
CA GLN A 109 29.36 -26.79 -14.98
C GLN A 109 28.48 -27.36 -16.11
N GLY A 110 27.49 -26.60 -16.59
CA GLY A 110 26.49 -27.10 -17.56
C GLY A 110 25.75 -26.01 -18.35
N GLN A 111 26.52 -25.20 -19.09
CA GLN A 111 26.11 -24.19 -20.10
C GLN A 111 24.62 -24.12 -20.50
N PHE A 112 24.01 -22.95 -20.32
CA PHE A 112 22.76 -22.56 -21.02
C PHE A 112 23.02 -22.27 -22.52
N PRO A 113 22.12 -22.67 -23.42
CA PRO A 113 22.07 -22.13 -24.78
C PRO A 113 20.69 -21.59 -25.16
N ALA A 114 20.61 -20.26 -25.36
CA ALA A 114 19.72 -19.50 -26.25
C ALA A 114 18.19 -19.71 -26.24
N ALA A 115 17.47 -18.58 -26.37
CA ALA A 115 16.01 -18.54 -26.51
C ALA A 115 15.49 -19.28 -27.76
N ILE A 116 14.35 -19.97 -27.60
CA ILE A 116 13.53 -20.47 -28.71
C ILE A 116 12.06 -20.11 -28.41
N ASP A 117 11.51 -19.26 -29.27
CA ASP A 117 10.10 -18.88 -29.33
C ASP A 117 9.30 -19.97 -30.09
N ILE A 118 8.11 -20.36 -29.61
CA ILE A 118 7.08 -21.14 -30.36
C ILE A 118 5.78 -21.31 -29.55
N HIS A 119 4.63 -21.18 -30.23
CA HIS A 119 3.29 -21.39 -29.68
C HIS A 119 2.92 -22.87 -29.39
N SER A 120 2.00 -23.03 -28.41
CA SER A 120 0.76 -23.85 -28.45
C SER A 120 0.61 -25.09 -27.55
N SER A 121 -0.66 -25.31 -27.14
CA SER A 121 -1.25 -26.50 -26.49
C SER A 121 -0.73 -26.87 -25.09
N GLY A 122 -1.54 -26.60 -24.08
CA GLY A 122 -1.18 -26.84 -22.67
C GLY A 122 -1.70 -28.14 -22.07
N THR A 123 -1.33 -28.36 -20.80
CA THR A 123 -2.25 -28.90 -19.77
C THR A 123 -1.72 -28.51 -18.38
N SER A 124 -2.59 -28.49 -17.38
CA SER A 124 -2.33 -27.83 -16.10
C SER A 124 -1.35 -28.58 -15.19
N ARG A 125 -0.43 -27.81 -14.60
CA ARG A 125 -0.08 -27.91 -13.18
C ARG A 125 -0.22 -26.52 -12.58
N GLY A 126 -0.64 -26.44 -11.31
CA GLY A 126 -0.88 -25.15 -10.65
C GLY A 126 0.40 -24.35 -10.52
N ALA A 127 0.35 -23.07 -10.89
CA ALA A 127 1.28 -22.09 -10.33
C ALA A 127 0.95 -21.91 -8.85
N GLU A 128 1.98 -21.77 -8.01
CA GLU A 128 1.78 -21.27 -6.66
C GLU A 128 1.41 -19.79 -6.76
N THR A 129 0.37 -19.37 -6.04
CA THR A 129 -0.18 -18.01 -6.13
C THR A 129 0.80 -16.99 -5.55
N SER A 130 1.13 -15.97 -6.32
CA SER A 130 1.82 -14.77 -5.82
C SER A 130 1.00 -14.07 -4.73
N PHE A 131 1.65 -13.19 -3.97
CA PHE A 131 1.14 -12.70 -2.69
C PHE A 131 -0.08 -11.77 -2.80
N GLY A 132 -1.25 -12.32 -2.47
CA GLY A 132 -2.27 -11.69 -1.61
C GLY A 132 -3.08 -10.49 -2.11
N LEU A 133 -2.51 -9.63 -2.95
CA LEU A 133 -3.17 -8.41 -3.41
C LEU A 133 -4.26 -8.74 -4.45
N VAL A 134 -5.43 -8.14 -4.24
CA VAL A 134 -6.65 -8.33 -5.03
C VAL A 134 -6.61 -7.67 -6.43
N TYR A 135 -5.63 -6.82 -6.68
CA TYR A 135 -5.55 -6.01 -7.90
C TYR A 135 -5.47 -6.81 -9.20
N ALA A 136 -5.82 -6.14 -10.30
CA ALA A 136 -5.72 -6.64 -11.67
C ALA A 136 -6.54 -7.91 -12.00
N THR A 137 -7.50 -8.27 -11.14
CA THR A 137 -8.36 -9.46 -11.32
C THR A 137 -9.81 -9.11 -10.98
N ASP A 138 -10.77 -9.33 -11.87
CA ASP A 138 -12.19 -9.25 -11.49
C ASP A 138 -12.55 -10.39 -10.54
N LEU A 139 -12.73 -10.06 -9.25
CA LEU A 139 -13.14 -11.02 -8.23
C LEU A 139 -14.66 -11.07 -8.03
N ALA A 140 -15.45 -10.27 -8.74
CA ALA A 140 -16.90 -10.18 -8.55
C ALA A 140 -17.57 -11.55 -8.68
N LYS A 141 -17.22 -12.30 -9.73
CA LYS A 141 -17.70 -13.66 -9.94
C LYS A 141 -17.23 -14.63 -8.85
N ALA A 142 -15.94 -14.57 -8.49
CA ALA A 142 -15.35 -15.47 -7.49
C ALA A 142 -15.98 -15.27 -6.10
N VAL A 143 -16.28 -14.02 -5.73
CA VAL A 143 -17.00 -13.67 -4.49
C VAL A 143 -18.48 -14.06 -4.57
N TYR A 144 -19.13 -13.91 -5.74
CA TYR A 144 -20.50 -14.35 -5.94
C TYR A 144 -20.66 -15.87 -5.75
N GLU A 145 -19.83 -16.66 -6.44
CA GLU A 145 -19.89 -18.13 -6.43
C GLU A 145 -19.48 -18.76 -5.07
N GLN A 146 -18.81 -18.00 -4.21
CA GLN A 146 -18.43 -18.44 -2.86
C GLN A 146 -19.52 -18.26 -1.79
N VAL A 147 -20.59 -17.51 -2.06
CA VAL A 147 -21.70 -17.36 -1.11
C VAL A 147 -22.51 -18.66 -1.02
N SER A 148 -22.68 -19.12 0.22
CA SER A 148 -23.21 -20.43 0.56
C SER A 148 -24.57 -20.30 1.22
N VAL A 149 -25.62 -20.75 0.50
CA VAL A 149 -27.00 -20.80 1.00
C VAL A 149 -27.10 -21.55 2.33
N SER A 150 -26.31 -22.61 2.49
CA SER A 150 -26.28 -23.40 3.73
C SER A 150 -25.57 -22.69 4.87
N SER A 151 -24.45 -21.99 4.62
CA SER A 151 -23.76 -21.19 5.64
C SER A 151 -24.66 -20.07 6.15
N PHE A 152 -25.23 -19.30 5.22
CA PHE A 152 -26.22 -18.25 5.50
C PHE A 152 -27.39 -18.78 6.35
N GLN A 153 -28.00 -19.91 5.97
CA GLN A 153 -29.07 -20.52 6.77
C GLN A 153 -28.59 -20.98 8.15
N GLN A 154 -27.39 -21.57 8.28
CA GLN A 154 -26.87 -22.00 9.58
C GLN A 154 -26.59 -20.83 10.53
N PHE A 155 -26.14 -19.67 10.05
CA PHE A 155 -26.03 -18.47 10.90
C PHE A 155 -27.40 -18.04 11.45
N ILE A 156 -28.46 -18.09 10.63
CA ILE A 156 -29.83 -17.78 11.05
C ILE A 156 -30.33 -18.79 12.09
N VAL A 157 -30.12 -20.09 11.87
CA VAL A 157 -30.42 -21.14 12.86
C VAL A 157 -29.68 -20.86 14.18
N LYS A 158 -28.39 -20.54 14.12
CA LYS A 158 -27.52 -20.37 15.29
C LYS A 158 -27.85 -19.12 16.11
N LEU A 159 -28.19 -18.01 15.44
CA LEU A 159 -28.63 -16.77 16.08
C LEU A 159 -30.00 -16.92 16.76
N THR A 160 -30.89 -17.73 16.19
CA THR A 160 -32.29 -17.86 16.63
C THR A 160 -32.54 -18.99 17.63
N GLU A 161 -31.59 -19.91 17.84
CA GLU A 161 -31.74 -21.06 18.76
C GLU A 161 -32.06 -20.64 20.21
N ASN A 162 -31.57 -19.47 20.64
CA ASN A 162 -31.75 -18.91 21.98
C ASN A 162 -33.01 -18.03 22.12
N GLY A 163 -33.85 -17.95 21.08
CA GLY A 163 -35.10 -17.19 21.07
C GLY A 163 -34.90 -15.68 20.95
N SER A 164 -35.76 -14.89 21.60
CA SER A 164 -35.78 -13.42 21.47
C SER A 164 -34.52 -12.75 22.02
N ARG A 165 -33.87 -11.96 21.16
CA ARG A 165 -32.64 -11.23 21.45
C ARG A 165 -32.93 -9.78 21.87
N TYR A 166 -34.12 -9.51 22.42
CA TYR A 166 -34.51 -8.18 22.92
C TYR A 166 -33.45 -7.52 23.79
N TYR A 167 -33.16 -6.25 23.51
CA TYR A 167 -32.08 -5.50 24.14
C TYR A 167 -32.04 -5.63 25.67
N GLY A 168 -30.87 -6.00 26.18
CA GLY A 168 -30.65 -6.23 27.62
C GLY A 168 -31.14 -7.57 28.15
N SER A 169 -31.66 -8.47 27.31
CA SER A 169 -31.91 -9.87 27.68
C SER A 169 -30.60 -10.68 27.83
N GLU A 170 -30.71 -11.87 28.44
CA GLU A 170 -29.58 -12.80 28.48
C GLU A 170 -29.21 -13.28 27.07
N ALA A 171 -30.20 -13.59 26.22
CA ALA A 171 -29.98 -13.98 24.83
C ALA A 171 -29.33 -12.87 23.98
N ASN A 172 -29.67 -11.60 24.20
CA ASN A 172 -28.98 -10.45 23.59
C ASN A 172 -27.49 -10.41 24.01
N THR A 173 -27.21 -10.68 25.29
CA THR A 173 -25.84 -10.73 25.83
C THR A 173 -25.04 -11.93 25.32
N GLN A 174 -25.70 -13.07 25.14
CA GLN A 174 -25.12 -14.26 24.50
C GLN A 174 -24.86 -14.01 23.02
N ALA A 175 -25.77 -13.33 22.30
CA ALA A 175 -25.60 -12.97 20.89
C ALA A 175 -24.38 -12.04 20.68
N ILE A 176 -24.22 -10.97 21.46
CA ILE A 176 -23.01 -10.12 21.45
C ILE A 176 -21.74 -10.99 21.60
N SER A 177 -21.77 -11.93 22.55
CA SER A 177 -20.63 -12.78 22.86
C SER A 177 -20.31 -13.77 21.73
N TRP A 178 -21.33 -14.34 21.10
CA TRP A 178 -21.19 -15.24 19.95
C TRP A 178 -20.71 -14.49 18.71
N LEU A 179 -21.39 -13.42 18.30
CA LEU A 179 -21.06 -12.63 17.11
C LEU A 179 -19.64 -12.06 17.14
N THR A 180 -19.15 -11.69 18.34
CA THR A 180 -17.76 -11.25 18.54
C THR A 180 -16.75 -12.37 18.28
N GLN A 181 -17.06 -13.62 18.61
CA GLN A 181 -16.21 -14.78 18.34
C GLN A 181 -16.33 -15.25 16.88
N GLU A 182 -17.54 -15.22 16.33
CA GLU A 182 -17.84 -15.70 14.98
C GLU A 182 -17.12 -14.87 13.92
N LEU A 183 -17.16 -13.52 14.00
CA LEU A 183 -16.42 -12.65 13.07
C LEU A 183 -14.90 -12.88 13.08
N VAL A 184 -14.32 -13.18 14.25
CA VAL A 184 -12.89 -13.53 14.38
C VAL A 184 -12.61 -14.92 13.80
N GLY A 185 -13.48 -15.90 14.06
CA GLY A 185 -13.33 -17.27 13.56
C GLY A 185 -13.48 -17.39 12.05
N LEU A 186 -14.52 -16.78 11.47
CA LEU A 186 -14.80 -16.79 10.03
C LEU A 186 -13.70 -16.13 9.18
N SER A 187 -12.89 -15.25 9.79
CA SER A 187 -11.79 -14.53 9.14
C SER A 187 -10.40 -15.02 9.53
N ASN A 188 -10.30 -16.15 10.26
CA ASN A 188 -9.05 -16.69 10.81
C ASN A 188 -8.21 -15.62 11.56
N GLY A 189 -8.88 -14.68 12.24
CA GLY A 189 -8.25 -13.57 12.97
C GLY A 189 -8.04 -12.27 12.19
N LYS A 190 -8.30 -12.19 10.88
CA LYS A 190 -8.12 -10.95 10.09
C LYS A 190 -9.07 -9.82 10.51
N ILE A 191 -10.30 -10.11 10.97
CA ILE A 191 -11.27 -9.09 11.38
C ILE A 191 -11.03 -8.64 12.83
N ASN A 192 -10.69 -7.36 12.98
CA ASN A 192 -10.54 -6.70 14.28
C ASN A 192 -11.92 -6.31 14.83
N VAL A 193 -12.44 -7.08 15.80
CA VAL A 193 -13.78 -6.83 16.37
C VAL A 193 -13.74 -5.92 17.59
N SER A 194 -14.72 -5.03 17.70
CA SER A 194 -14.96 -4.16 18.85
C SER A 194 -16.45 -4.07 19.18
N VAL A 195 -16.79 -4.17 20.47
CA VAL A 195 -18.14 -3.88 20.97
C VAL A 195 -18.21 -2.38 21.29
N LEU A 196 -19.06 -1.64 20.58
CA LEU A 196 -19.10 -0.18 20.60
C LEU A 196 -20.38 0.37 21.28
N GLY A 197 -20.20 1.49 21.98
CA GLY A 197 -21.29 2.25 22.57
C GLY A 197 -21.87 1.67 23.87
N ASN A 198 -22.79 2.42 24.46
CA ASN A 198 -23.64 1.98 25.56
C ASN A 198 -24.62 0.88 25.12
N TYR A 199 -25.07 0.91 23.85
CA TYR A 199 -25.97 -0.10 23.30
C TYR A 199 -25.26 -1.39 22.86
N LYS A 200 -23.91 -1.42 22.82
CA LYS A 200 -23.11 -2.61 22.52
C LYS A 200 -23.38 -3.23 21.13
N SER A 201 -23.38 -2.41 20.08
CA SER A 201 -23.28 -2.93 18.72
C SER A 201 -21.93 -3.63 18.52
N VAL A 202 -21.89 -4.75 17.80
CA VAL A 202 -20.65 -5.46 17.48
C VAL A 202 -20.17 -4.96 16.12
N VAL A 203 -18.91 -4.52 16.03
CA VAL A 203 -18.35 -3.97 14.79
C VAL A 203 -17.00 -4.63 14.53
N GLY A 204 -16.93 -5.43 13.47
CA GLY A 204 -15.70 -6.00 12.93
C GLY A 204 -15.11 -5.09 11.85
N ARG A 205 -13.82 -4.76 11.91
CA ARG A 205 -13.06 -4.14 10.82
C ARG A 205 -12.14 -5.16 10.18
N LEU A 206 -12.38 -5.54 8.93
CA LEU A 206 -11.33 -6.06 8.07
C LEU A 206 -10.47 -4.85 7.64
N PRO A 207 -9.16 -4.80 7.99
CA PRO A 207 -8.31 -3.71 7.58
C PRO A 207 -8.06 -3.80 6.07
N GLY A 208 -8.21 -2.67 5.36
CA GLY A 208 -7.71 -2.51 4.00
C GLY A 208 -6.31 -1.89 4.00
N TYR A 209 -5.48 -2.19 3.00
CA TYR A 209 -4.08 -1.77 2.99
C TYR A 209 -3.87 -0.25 2.78
N LEU A 210 -4.86 0.51 2.30
CA LEU A 210 -4.82 1.99 2.34
C LEU A 210 -4.85 2.53 3.79
N GLY A 211 -5.16 1.69 4.78
CA GLY A 211 -5.12 2.03 6.20
C GLY A 211 -6.29 2.94 6.60
N THR A 212 -6.02 4.23 6.77
CA THR A 212 -7.04 5.26 7.06
C THR A 212 -7.04 6.40 6.06
N SER A 213 -6.28 6.28 4.95
CA SER A 213 -6.19 7.31 3.91
C SER A 213 -7.36 7.25 2.92
N GLY A 214 -7.91 6.05 2.68
CA GLY A 214 -9.13 5.84 1.89
C GLY A 214 -10.41 5.78 2.75
N PRO A 215 -11.59 5.93 2.12
CA PRO A 215 -12.89 5.74 2.78
C PRO A 215 -13.11 4.25 3.12
N SER A 216 -14.29 3.92 3.66
CA SER A 216 -14.61 2.56 4.11
C SER A 216 -15.94 2.04 3.55
N ILE A 217 -16.02 0.73 3.35
CA ILE A 217 -17.28 0.01 3.09
C ILE A 217 -17.92 -0.31 4.45
N VAL A 218 -19.24 -0.17 4.57
CA VAL A 218 -20.03 -0.67 5.70
C VAL A 218 -21.06 -1.68 5.19
N ILE A 219 -21.21 -2.79 5.93
CA ILE A 219 -22.25 -3.81 5.71
C ILE A 219 -22.94 -4.00 7.07
N GLY A 220 -24.24 -3.75 7.12
CA GLY A 220 -25.03 -3.65 8.36
C GLY A 220 -26.22 -4.61 8.42
N GLY A 221 -26.62 -4.97 9.64
CA GLY A 221 -27.86 -5.68 10.00
C GLY A 221 -28.01 -5.74 11.53
N HIS A 222 -29.23 -5.89 12.07
CA HIS A 222 -29.46 -5.83 13.53
C HIS A 222 -29.68 -7.18 14.20
N PHE A 223 -29.04 -7.39 15.36
CA PHE A 223 -29.15 -8.65 16.07
C PHE A 223 -30.12 -8.63 17.26
N ASP A 224 -30.75 -7.51 17.62
CA ASP A 224 -31.88 -7.54 18.56
C ASP A 224 -33.24 -7.67 17.87
N THR A 225 -34.27 -7.95 18.67
CA THR A 225 -35.63 -8.30 18.23
C THR A 225 -36.65 -7.84 19.27
N VAL A 226 -37.93 -7.78 18.94
CA VAL A 226 -39.02 -7.67 19.92
C VAL A 226 -38.98 -8.85 20.89
N SER A 227 -39.49 -8.61 22.10
CA SER A 227 -39.47 -9.55 23.24
C SER A 227 -40.20 -10.89 23.07
N VAL A 228 -40.79 -11.14 21.89
CA VAL A 228 -41.56 -12.36 21.57
C VAL A 228 -41.10 -13.09 20.31
N ALA A 229 -40.28 -12.45 19.46
CA ALA A 229 -39.84 -13.00 18.18
C ALA A 229 -38.44 -13.62 18.30
N PRO A 230 -38.22 -14.87 17.84
CA PRO A 230 -36.88 -15.41 17.62
C PRO A 230 -36.10 -14.65 16.55
N GLY A 231 -36.75 -13.97 15.60
CA GLY A 231 -36.11 -13.04 14.68
C GLY A 231 -35.17 -13.71 13.69
N ALA A 232 -35.71 -14.48 12.74
CA ALA A 232 -34.98 -15.22 11.73
C ALA A 232 -34.98 -14.50 10.36
N ASN A 233 -36.10 -13.88 9.98
CA ASN A 233 -36.11 -12.86 8.95
C ASN A 233 -35.60 -11.53 9.51
N ASP A 234 -36.11 -11.16 10.70
CA ASP A 234 -36.05 -9.84 11.31
C ASP A 234 -35.25 -9.84 12.64
N ASP A 235 -33.98 -9.42 12.65
CA ASP A 235 -33.09 -9.34 11.49
C ASP A 235 -31.99 -10.42 11.54
N GLY A 236 -32.43 -11.67 11.69
CA GLY A 236 -31.54 -12.81 11.47
C GLY A 236 -30.93 -12.82 10.07
N SER A 237 -31.66 -12.30 9.06
CA SER A 237 -31.22 -12.35 7.66
C SER A 237 -30.12 -11.33 7.33
N GLY A 238 -30.19 -10.10 7.83
CA GLY A 238 -29.11 -9.11 7.76
C GLY A 238 -27.90 -9.50 8.59
N VAL A 239 -28.08 -10.01 9.81
CA VAL A 239 -26.96 -10.56 10.61
C VAL A 239 -26.23 -11.69 9.88
N ALA A 240 -26.95 -12.62 9.27
CA ALA A 240 -26.36 -13.69 8.48
C ALA A 240 -25.72 -13.19 7.17
N THR A 241 -26.22 -12.07 6.61
CA THR A 241 -25.58 -11.37 5.48
C THR A 241 -24.21 -10.83 5.87
N VAL A 242 -24.13 -10.13 7.02
CA VAL A 242 -22.88 -9.58 7.55
C VAL A 242 -21.88 -10.69 7.86
N LEU A 243 -22.31 -11.81 8.47
CA LEU A 243 -21.44 -12.95 8.77
C LEU A 243 -20.97 -13.69 7.51
N GLU A 244 -21.84 -13.94 6.54
CA GLU A 244 -21.46 -14.66 5.32
C GLU A 244 -20.56 -13.82 4.40
N LEU A 245 -20.80 -12.51 4.30
CA LEU A 245 -19.88 -11.61 3.60
C LEU A 245 -18.57 -11.42 4.36
N ALA A 246 -18.56 -11.47 5.71
CA ALA A 246 -17.32 -11.52 6.47
C ALA A 246 -16.50 -12.78 6.15
N ARG A 247 -17.16 -13.96 6.06
CA ARG A 247 -16.53 -15.22 5.68
C ARG A 247 -15.96 -15.21 4.25
N VAL A 248 -16.70 -14.66 3.29
CA VAL A 248 -16.24 -14.62 1.88
C VAL A 248 -15.14 -13.58 1.69
N LEU A 249 -15.39 -12.32 2.07
CA LEU A 249 -14.51 -11.20 1.75
C LEU A 249 -13.18 -11.23 2.53
N SER A 250 -13.12 -11.81 3.74
CA SER A 250 -11.87 -11.87 4.51
C SER A 250 -10.83 -12.89 3.99
N GLN A 251 -11.18 -13.71 3.00
CA GLN A 251 -10.20 -14.53 2.26
C GLN A 251 -9.28 -13.69 1.35
N TYR A 252 -9.61 -12.41 1.18
CA TYR A 252 -8.97 -11.46 0.27
C TYR A 252 -8.48 -10.22 1.04
N ASP A 253 -7.46 -9.54 0.51
CA ASP A 253 -6.89 -8.32 1.08
C ASP A 253 -7.21 -7.11 0.18
N TRP A 254 -8.00 -6.18 0.71
CA TRP A 254 -8.72 -5.13 -0.04
C TRP A 254 -8.09 -3.73 0.13
N PRO A 255 -8.36 -2.78 -0.78
CA PRO A 255 -7.88 -1.40 -0.63
C PRO A 255 -8.55 -0.68 0.54
N LEU A 256 -9.88 -0.74 0.60
CA LEU A 256 -10.67 -0.07 1.63
C LEU A 256 -10.94 -0.97 2.82
N ASN A 257 -11.12 -0.36 3.99
CA ASN A 257 -11.62 -1.08 5.16
C ASN A 257 -13.04 -1.56 4.91
N ILE A 258 -13.34 -2.79 5.31
CA ILE A 258 -14.70 -3.32 5.30
C ILE A 258 -15.17 -3.49 6.75
N TYR A 259 -16.20 -2.73 7.12
CA TYR A 259 -16.83 -2.76 8.43
C TYR A 259 -18.06 -3.66 8.42
N PHE A 260 -17.95 -4.78 9.12
CA PHE A 260 -19.02 -5.74 9.38
C PHE A 260 -19.74 -5.32 10.66
N CYS A 261 -20.87 -4.63 10.49
CA CYS A 261 -21.60 -3.96 11.55
C CYS A 261 -22.85 -4.75 11.94
N LEU A 262 -22.96 -5.06 13.22
CA LEU A 262 -24.05 -5.82 13.83
C LEU A 262 -24.70 -4.94 14.89
N TRP A 263 -25.83 -4.34 14.52
CA TRP A 263 -26.49 -3.31 15.30
C TRP A 263 -27.29 -3.90 16.47
N ASN A 264 -27.49 -3.10 17.51
CA ASN A 264 -28.22 -3.48 18.72
C ASN A 264 -29.10 -2.32 19.17
N SER A 265 -30.27 -2.60 19.70
CA SER A 265 -31.29 -1.62 20.02
C SER A 265 -31.78 -0.85 18.79
N GLU A 266 -31.91 -1.53 17.63
CA GLU A 266 -32.74 -1.05 16.50
C GLU A 266 -34.16 -0.90 17.02
N GLU A 267 -34.71 -2.02 17.52
CA GLU A 267 -36.12 -2.26 17.88
C GLU A 267 -36.66 -1.40 19.03
N GLN A 268 -35.84 -0.47 19.54
CA GLN A 268 -36.26 0.55 20.50
C GLN A 268 -35.92 1.98 20.05
N GLY A 269 -35.59 2.17 18.76
CA GLY A 269 -35.39 3.43 18.06
C GLY A 269 -33.96 3.68 17.56
N LEU A 270 -33.41 2.78 16.72
CA LEU A 270 -32.18 2.98 15.94
C LEU A 270 -30.96 3.41 16.79
N ARG A 271 -30.81 2.82 17.98
CA ARG A 271 -29.94 3.38 19.03
C ARG A 271 -28.48 2.98 18.87
N GLY A 272 -28.20 1.73 18.52
CA GLY A 272 -26.84 1.23 18.30
C GLY A 272 -26.17 1.89 17.10
N SER A 273 -26.81 1.83 15.92
CA SER A 273 -26.38 2.56 14.73
C SER A 273 -26.31 4.07 14.96
N GLY A 274 -27.27 4.66 15.69
CA GLY A 274 -27.25 6.06 16.10
C GLY A 274 -26.04 6.44 16.97
N GLU A 275 -25.59 5.54 17.84
CA GLU A 275 -24.37 5.75 18.63
C GLU A 275 -23.10 5.52 17.79
N VAL A 276 -23.04 4.43 17.02
CA VAL A 276 -21.87 4.06 16.20
C VAL A 276 -21.63 5.03 15.04
N SER A 277 -22.65 5.46 14.30
CA SER A 277 -22.52 6.47 13.24
C SER A 277 -22.02 7.82 13.79
N THR A 278 -22.33 8.14 15.06
CA THR A 278 -21.76 9.30 15.77
C THR A 278 -20.29 9.09 16.12
N LEU A 279 -19.93 7.88 16.56
CA LEU A 279 -18.54 7.49 16.82
C LEU A 279 -17.69 7.54 15.54
N PHE A 280 -18.18 7.01 14.41
CA PHE A 280 -17.53 7.07 13.09
C PHE A 280 -17.26 8.53 12.69
N LEU A 281 -18.28 9.40 12.74
CA LEU A 281 -18.14 10.81 12.42
C LEU A 281 -17.12 11.52 13.35
N SER A 282 -17.13 11.20 14.65
CA SER A 282 -16.17 11.76 15.61
C SER A 282 -14.72 11.29 15.38
N LYS A 283 -14.55 10.10 14.79
CA LYS A 283 -13.25 9.53 14.39
C LYS A 283 -12.83 9.92 12.97
N ARG A 284 -13.69 10.61 12.22
CA ARG A 284 -13.53 10.90 10.77
C ARG A 284 -13.37 9.64 9.91
N ILE A 285 -14.08 8.57 10.26
CA ILE A 285 -14.23 7.41 9.37
C ILE A 285 -15.20 7.82 8.27
N ASP A 286 -14.71 8.03 7.05
CA ASP A 286 -15.55 8.26 5.88
C ASP A 286 -16.09 6.94 5.32
N VAL A 287 -17.27 6.98 4.70
CA VAL A 287 -18.01 5.80 4.24
C VAL A 287 -18.36 5.95 2.76
N LEU A 288 -17.78 5.10 1.93
CA LEU A 288 -17.99 5.03 0.49
C LEU A 288 -19.37 4.46 0.14
N VAL A 289 -19.83 3.47 0.91
CA VAL A 289 -21.18 2.92 0.86
C VAL A 289 -21.52 2.22 2.18
N ASP A 290 -22.74 2.43 2.66
CA ASP A 290 -23.38 1.66 3.73
C ASP A 290 -24.46 0.74 3.13
N PHE A 291 -24.19 -0.57 3.12
CA PHE A 291 -25.17 -1.61 2.77
C PHE A 291 -25.86 -2.10 4.05
N ASN A 292 -26.93 -1.43 4.47
CA ASN A 292 -27.80 -1.95 5.52
C ASN A 292 -28.76 -2.97 4.92
N VAL A 293 -28.74 -4.18 5.47
CA VAL A 293 -29.56 -5.31 5.06
C VAL A 293 -30.45 -5.64 6.23
N ASP A 294 -31.76 -5.63 6.00
CA ASP A 294 -32.78 -5.92 7.00
C ASP A 294 -33.98 -6.54 6.27
N MET A 295 -34.41 -7.72 6.73
CA MET A 295 -35.43 -8.61 6.13
C MET A 295 -35.20 -8.96 4.63
N LEU A 296 -34.75 -10.19 4.35
CA LEU A 296 -34.55 -10.71 2.98
C LEU A 296 -35.38 -11.97 2.62
N LEU A 297 -36.04 -12.64 3.56
CA LEU A 297 -36.49 -14.03 3.37
C LEU A 297 -37.85 -14.20 2.67
N VAL A 298 -38.77 -13.23 2.72
CA VAL A 298 -40.12 -13.32 2.11
C VAL A 298 -40.21 -12.37 0.91
N GLN A 299 -40.28 -12.90 -0.31
CA GLN A 299 -40.48 -12.07 -1.51
C GLN A 299 -41.90 -12.22 -2.04
N ASP A 300 -42.48 -11.15 -2.60
CA ASP A 300 -43.79 -11.22 -3.27
C ASP A 300 -43.66 -12.06 -4.55
N PRO A 301 -44.30 -13.24 -4.65
CA PRO A 301 -44.17 -14.11 -5.82
C PRO A 301 -44.89 -13.56 -7.06
N ASN A 302 -45.79 -12.58 -6.91
CA ASN A 302 -46.59 -12.01 -7.99
C ASN A 302 -45.81 -10.98 -8.83
N ARG A 303 -44.68 -10.47 -8.31
CA ARG A 303 -43.79 -9.56 -9.04
C ARG A 303 -43.05 -10.27 -10.20
N PRO A 304 -42.47 -9.51 -11.14
CA PRO A 304 -41.42 -10.01 -12.03
C PRO A 304 -40.25 -10.65 -11.26
N SER A 305 -39.45 -11.50 -11.92
CA SER A 305 -38.29 -12.14 -11.28
C SER A 305 -37.23 -11.13 -10.85
N ASP A 306 -36.97 -10.13 -11.69
CA ASP A 306 -36.07 -8.99 -11.49
C ASP A 306 -36.47 -8.05 -10.33
N GLN A 307 -37.57 -8.34 -9.65
CA GLN A 307 -38.18 -7.45 -8.65
C GLN A 307 -38.57 -8.23 -7.39
N ARG A 308 -37.71 -9.17 -6.96
CA ARG A 308 -37.89 -9.98 -5.74
C ARG A 308 -37.30 -9.30 -4.50
N ILE A 309 -36.17 -8.62 -4.64
CA ILE A 309 -35.49 -7.85 -3.60
C ILE A 309 -35.37 -6.38 -4.04
N LEU A 310 -35.56 -5.45 -3.10
CA LEU A 310 -35.38 -4.02 -3.32
C LEU A 310 -33.99 -3.62 -2.81
N MET A 311 -33.17 -3.02 -3.68
CA MET A 311 -31.99 -2.26 -3.23
C MET A 311 -32.43 -0.79 -3.15
N ASN A 312 -32.95 -0.39 -2.00
CA ASN A 312 -33.43 0.98 -1.82
C ASN A 312 -32.25 1.92 -1.61
N TYR A 313 -32.11 2.96 -2.43
CA TYR A 313 -30.94 3.83 -2.45
C TYR A 313 -31.26 5.27 -2.05
N GLN A 314 -30.34 5.92 -1.34
CA GLN A 314 -30.45 7.33 -0.99
C GLN A 314 -30.46 8.24 -2.22
N VAL A 315 -31.60 8.89 -2.50
CA VAL A 315 -31.65 10.00 -3.46
C VAL A 315 -30.92 11.22 -2.89
N GLY A 316 -29.85 11.67 -3.54
CA GLY A 316 -29.09 12.85 -3.15
C GLY A 316 -27.94 13.17 -4.10
N SER A 317 -27.28 14.31 -3.90
CA SER A 317 -26.11 14.73 -4.69
C SER A 317 -24.81 14.18 -4.09
N GLY A 318 -24.49 12.92 -4.37
CA GLY A 318 -23.13 12.41 -4.29
C GLY A 318 -22.32 12.75 -5.56
N THR A 319 -21.02 12.50 -5.52
CA THR A 319 -20.23 12.07 -6.70
C THR A 319 -20.71 10.69 -7.16
N ILE A 320 -20.28 10.17 -8.32
CA ILE A 320 -20.88 8.96 -8.91
C ILE A 320 -20.76 7.73 -7.99
N HIS A 321 -19.58 7.49 -7.42
CA HIS A 321 -19.34 6.46 -6.39
C HIS A 321 -20.00 6.75 -5.03
N GLN A 322 -20.32 8.01 -4.71
CA GLN A 322 -21.09 8.39 -3.51
C GLN A 322 -22.61 8.43 -3.75
N ASP A 323 -23.07 8.22 -4.98
CA ASP A 323 -24.47 8.00 -5.29
C ASP A 323 -24.82 6.56 -4.92
N ALA A 324 -25.67 6.39 -3.92
CA ALA A 324 -26.20 5.09 -3.54
C ALA A 324 -26.87 4.36 -4.72
N ARG A 325 -27.32 5.10 -5.75
CA ARG A 325 -27.84 4.50 -6.98
C ARG A 325 -26.79 3.66 -7.70
N TYR A 326 -25.54 4.11 -7.82
CA TYR A 326 -24.48 3.34 -8.48
C TYR A 326 -24.35 1.95 -7.85
N TRP A 327 -24.24 1.89 -6.52
CA TRP A 327 -24.10 0.65 -5.77
C TRP A 327 -25.33 -0.28 -5.86
N ALA A 328 -26.55 0.28 -5.86
CA ALA A 328 -27.78 -0.49 -6.00
C ALA A 328 -27.96 -1.04 -7.42
N GLU A 329 -27.64 -0.23 -8.43
CA GLU A 329 -27.64 -0.62 -9.84
C GLU A 329 -26.52 -1.63 -10.17
N MET A 330 -25.35 -1.51 -9.54
CA MET A 330 -24.26 -2.49 -9.64
C MET A 330 -24.67 -3.83 -9.02
N ALA A 331 -25.34 -3.84 -7.87
CA ALA A 331 -25.94 -5.06 -7.31
C ALA A 331 -27.00 -5.69 -8.26
N ARG A 332 -27.78 -4.87 -8.99
CA ARG A 332 -28.65 -5.36 -10.09
C ARG A 332 -27.84 -5.97 -11.23
N CYS A 333 -26.72 -5.35 -11.60
CA CYS A 333 -25.80 -5.85 -12.63
C CYS A 333 -25.28 -7.25 -12.23
N MET A 334 -24.69 -7.39 -11.05
CA MET A 334 -24.15 -8.65 -10.52
C MET A 334 -25.20 -9.77 -10.42
N SER A 335 -26.41 -9.46 -9.94
CA SER A 335 -27.54 -10.40 -9.94
C SER A 335 -27.94 -10.88 -11.34
N SER A 336 -27.77 -10.03 -12.36
CA SER A 336 -28.16 -10.32 -13.75
C SER A 336 -27.06 -11.00 -14.55
N LEU A 337 -25.80 -10.74 -14.18
CA LEU A 337 -24.57 -11.35 -14.68
C LEU A 337 -24.48 -12.83 -14.30
N PHE A 338 -24.49 -13.13 -12.99
CA PHE A 338 -24.08 -14.44 -12.48
C PHE A 338 -25.25 -15.40 -12.23
N ALA A 339 -26.50 -14.94 -12.29
CA ALA A 339 -27.67 -15.76 -11.99
C ALA A 339 -28.96 -15.30 -12.72
N THR A 340 -30.10 -15.51 -12.06
CA THR A 340 -31.38 -14.90 -12.40
C THR A 340 -31.41 -13.47 -11.84
N PRO A 341 -31.75 -12.44 -12.64
CA PRO A 341 -32.03 -11.11 -12.12
C PRO A 341 -33.09 -11.18 -11.02
N ILE A 342 -32.79 -10.64 -9.83
CA ILE A 342 -33.70 -10.58 -8.67
C ILE A 342 -33.78 -9.22 -7.98
N ILE A 343 -32.86 -8.30 -8.28
CA ILE A 343 -32.71 -7.00 -7.61
C ILE A 343 -33.34 -5.86 -8.41
N TYR A 344 -34.18 -5.07 -7.74
CA TYR A 344 -34.75 -3.83 -8.23
C TYR A 344 -34.24 -2.62 -7.44
N PRO A 345 -33.41 -1.74 -8.04
CA PRO A 345 -33.00 -0.47 -7.47
C PRO A 345 -34.19 0.47 -7.27
N SER A 346 -34.38 0.96 -6.05
CA SER A 346 -35.57 1.71 -5.63
C SER A 346 -35.16 3.04 -4.98
N PRO A 347 -35.53 4.21 -5.54
CA PRO A 347 -35.15 5.48 -4.91
C PRO A 347 -35.86 5.66 -3.56
N SER A 348 -35.13 6.18 -2.56
CA SER A 348 -35.65 6.41 -1.20
C SER A 348 -36.91 7.29 -1.12
N SER A 349 -37.17 8.12 -2.15
CA SER A 349 -38.40 8.89 -2.30
C SER A 349 -39.65 8.04 -2.58
N SER A 350 -39.48 6.81 -3.07
CA SER A 350 -40.53 5.85 -3.41
C SER A 350 -40.72 4.75 -2.35
N PHE A 351 -39.83 4.65 -1.37
CA PHE A 351 -39.84 3.58 -0.37
C PHE A 351 -40.33 4.08 1.01
N PRO A 352 -41.53 3.68 1.48
CA PRO A 352 -42.14 4.24 2.69
C PRO A 352 -41.43 3.83 4.00
N TYR A 353 -40.64 2.75 3.98
CA TYR A 353 -39.90 2.25 5.15
C TYR A 353 -38.48 2.83 5.26
N TRP A 354 -38.08 3.77 4.38
CA TRP A 354 -36.72 4.37 4.32
C TRP A 354 -36.16 4.97 5.62
N ARG A 355 -36.98 5.15 6.66
CA ARG A 355 -36.61 5.78 7.95
C ARG A 355 -36.73 4.83 9.14
N GLN A 356 -36.86 3.53 8.88
CA GLN A 356 -37.25 2.50 9.85
C GLN A 356 -36.18 1.41 10.01
N SER A 357 -34.91 1.71 9.67
CA SER A 357 -33.76 0.82 9.85
C SER A 357 -32.45 1.61 9.96
N ASP A 358 -31.37 0.90 10.27
CA ASP A 358 -30.13 1.41 10.87
C ASP A 358 -29.19 2.22 9.93
N HIS A 359 -29.41 2.19 8.61
CA HIS A 359 -28.82 3.16 7.68
C HIS A 359 -29.30 4.59 7.97
N TYR A 360 -30.53 4.79 8.45
CA TYR A 360 -31.12 6.12 8.52
C TYR A 360 -30.37 7.08 9.48
N PRO A 361 -29.80 6.63 10.61
CA PRO A 361 -28.82 7.39 11.39
C PRO A 361 -27.54 7.80 10.64
N PHE A 362 -27.04 7.01 9.69
CA PHE A 362 -25.95 7.44 8.81
C PHE A 362 -26.44 8.53 7.85
N VAL A 363 -27.59 8.36 7.20
CA VAL A 363 -28.25 9.42 6.38
C VAL A 363 -28.40 10.74 7.17
N GLN A 364 -28.83 10.67 8.44
CA GLN A 364 -28.97 11.84 9.33
C GLN A 364 -27.65 12.57 9.65
N ARG A 365 -26.51 11.88 9.58
CA ARG A 365 -25.17 12.43 9.82
C ARG A 365 -24.48 12.94 8.57
N GLY A 366 -25.10 12.72 7.41
CA GLY A 366 -24.70 13.33 6.15
C GLY A 366 -23.87 12.45 5.23
N TYR A 367 -23.65 11.17 5.57
CA TYR A 367 -23.12 10.18 4.62
C TYR A 367 -24.03 10.11 3.38
N LYS A 368 -23.44 9.88 2.20
CA LYS A 368 -24.13 10.07 0.90
C LYS A 368 -24.65 8.76 0.31
N SER A 369 -23.80 7.74 0.33
CA SER A 369 -24.09 6.43 -0.23
C SER A 369 -24.62 5.52 0.87
N ASN A 370 -25.94 5.45 1.01
CA ASN A 370 -26.62 4.53 1.93
C ASN A 370 -27.64 3.70 1.12
N ILE A 371 -27.62 2.39 1.33
CA ILE A 371 -28.55 1.42 0.76
C ILE A 371 -29.30 0.72 1.90
N PHE A 372 -30.59 0.52 1.70
CA PHE A 372 -31.42 -0.38 2.48
C PHE A 372 -31.89 -1.52 1.57
N ALA A 373 -31.19 -2.65 1.65
CA ALA A 373 -31.60 -3.90 1.01
C ALA A 373 -32.75 -4.49 1.81
N PHE A 374 -33.92 -4.63 1.17
CA PHE A 374 -35.17 -5.04 1.81
C PHE A 374 -35.97 -5.96 0.89
N GLU A 375 -36.68 -6.93 1.45
CA GLU A 375 -37.54 -7.85 0.70
C GLU A 375 -38.77 -7.18 0.06
N THR A 376 -39.49 -7.91 -0.80
CA THR A 376 -40.75 -7.41 -1.38
C THR A 376 -42.02 -7.97 -0.72
N GLY A 377 -41.89 -8.95 0.17
CA GLY A 377 -42.98 -9.73 0.74
C GLY A 377 -43.50 -9.25 2.09
N MET A 378 -43.15 -8.06 2.57
CA MET A 378 -43.63 -7.49 3.84
C MET A 378 -45.17 -7.47 4.03
N ALA A 379 -45.95 -7.49 2.94
CA ALA A 379 -47.41 -7.61 2.99
C ALA A 379 -47.92 -9.07 3.12
N LEU A 380 -47.01 -10.04 3.08
CA LEU A 380 -47.21 -11.49 3.14
C LEU A 380 -46.52 -12.11 4.36
N ASP A 381 -45.44 -11.49 4.87
CA ASP A 381 -44.81 -11.91 6.12
C ASP A 381 -45.82 -11.76 7.28
N ASN A 382 -46.30 -12.91 7.76
CA ASN A 382 -47.23 -13.05 8.87
C ASN A 382 -46.53 -13.39 10.20
N ALA A 383 -45.20 -13.40 10.18
CA ALA A 383 -44.31 -13.82 11.23
C ALA A 383 -43.55 -12.64 11.86
N TYR A 384 -43.29 -11.57 11.09
CA TYR A 384 -42.76 -10.26 11.53
C TYR A 384 -43.27 -9.83 12.93
N HIS A 385 -42.34 -9.51 13.83
CA HIS A 385 -42.58 -9.18 15.24
C HIS A 385 -43.37 -10.26 16.07
N THR A 386 -43.44 -11.52 15.61
CA THR A 386 -44.14 -12.61 16.32
C THR A 386 -43.24 -13.81 16.65
N SER A 387 -43.74 -14.69 17.52
CA SER A 387 -43.09 -15.97 17.83
C SER A 387 -43.06 -16.98 16.67
N GLN A 388 -43.63 -16.64 15.51
CA GLN A 388 -43.54 -17.43 14.28
C GLN A 388 -42.38 -17.02 13.38
N ASP A 389 -41.69 -15.91 13.67
CA ASP A 389 -40.43 -15.60 12.97
C ASP A 389 -39.35 -16.57 13.46
N ARG A 390 -39.17 -17.63 12.67
CA ARG A 390 -38.38 -18.82 12.95
C ARG A 390 -37.74 -19.29 11.65
N TRP A 391 -36.52 -19.81 11.73
CA TRP A 391 -35.79 -20.30 10.57
C TRP A 391 -36.50 -21.45 9.80
N ASP A 392 -37.48 -22.12 10.43
CA ASP A 392 -38.28 -23.19 9.83
C ASP A 392 -39.63 -22.72 9.24
N ASN A 393 -39.84 -21.41 9.08
CA ASN A 393 -41.02 -20.85 8.42
C ASN A 393 -41.04 -21.20 6.91
N VAL A 394 -42.17 -21.77 6.46
CA VAL A 394 -42.39 -22.24 5.08
C VAL A 394 -42.45 -21.13 4.03
N LEU A 395 -42.48 -19.85 4.44
CA LEU A 395 -42.42 -18.69 3.53
C LEU A 395 -40.97 -18.26 3.20
N TYR A 396 -39.96 -18.74 3.94
CA TYR A 396 -38.59 -18.23 3.85
C TYR A 396 -37.78 -18.87 2.71
N ASN A 397 -37.30 -18.01 1.82
CA ASN A 397 -36.61 -18.37 0.58
C ASN A 397 -35.12 -18.01 0.65
N TYR A 398 -34.36 -18.86 1.35
CA TYR A 398 -32.93 -18.74 1.55
C TYR A 398 -32.13 -18.62 0.24
N THR A 399 -32.58 -19.23 -0.85
CA THR A 399 -31.88 -19.18 -2.15
C THR A 399 -31.91 -17.78 -2.78
N VAL A 400 -33.05 -17.07 -2.71
CA VAL A 400 -33.15 -15.70 -3.25
C VAL A 400 -32.44 -14.70 -2.35
N ALA A 401 -32.51 -14.88 -1.02
CA ALA A 401 -31.73 -14.08 -0.08
C ALA A 401 -30.22 -14.25 -0.32
N ALA A 402 -29.72 -15.49 -0.41
CA ALA A 402 -28.31 -15.78 -0.69
C ALA A 402 -27.83 -15.21 -2.04
N ALA A 403 -28.65 -15.27 -3.10
CA ALA A 403 -28.33 -14.63 -4.38
C ALA A 403 -28.25 -13.09 -4.27
N ALA A 404 -29.05 -12.47 -3.39
CA ALA A 404 -28.99 -11.03 -3.14
C ALA A 404 -27.72 -10.61 -2.39
N ILE A 405 -27.32 -11.36 -1.34
CA ILE A 405 -26.07 -11.07 -0.61
C ILE A 405 -24.83 -11.34 -1.47
N ALA A 406 -24.87 -12.38 -2.31
CA ALA A 406 -23.84 -12.63 -3.33
C ALA A 406 -23.69 -11.44 -4.29
N SER A 407 -24.81 -10.79 -4.65
CA SER A 407 -24.81 -9.58 -5.50
C SER A 407 -24.23 -8.35 -4.80
N ILE A 408 -24.37 -8.23 -3.47
CA ILE A 408 -23.71 -7.19 -2.66
C ILE A 408 -22.20 -7.46 -2.56
N GLY A 409 -21.82 -8.70 -2.24
CA GLY A 409 -20.40 -9.08 -2.18
C GLY A 409 -19.70 -8.86 -3.52
N ALA A 410 -20.35 -9.23 -4.62
CA ALA A 410 -19.83 -9.04 -5.96
C ALA A 410 -19.71 -7.58 -6.39
N SER A 411 -20.64 -6.69 -6.00
CA SER A 411 -20.54 -5.25 -6.35
C SER A 411 -19.43 -4.54 -5.57
N ILE A 412 -19.19 -4.95 -4.32
CA ILE A 412 -18.01 -4.56 -3.54
C ILE A 412 -16.75 -5.08 -4.24
N ALA A 413 -16.69 -6.38 -4.54
CA ALA A 413 -15.52 -7.00 -5.14
C ALA A 413 -15.13 -6.36 -6.49
N PHE A 414 -16.09 -6.19 -7.41
CA PHE A 414 -15.90 -5.53 -8.71
C PHE A 414 -15.25 -4.15 -8.58
N THR A 415 -15.83 -3.30 -7.70
CA THR A 415 -15.34 -1.93 -7.50
C THR A 415 -13.94 -1.93 -6.88
N LEU A 416 -13.68 -2.85 -5.94
CA LEU A 416 -12.42 -2.87 -5.18
C LEU A 416 -11.28 -3.68 -5.82
N SER A 417 -11.50 -4.43 -6.91
CA SER A 417 -10.48 -5.28 -7.56
C SER A 417 -10.03 -4.83 -8.96
N ARG A 418 -10.53 -3.68 -9.42
CA ARG A 418 -10.25 -3.10 -10.74
C ARG A 418 -8.75 -2.90 -11.01
N THR A 419 -8.30 -3.20 -12.23
CA THR A 419 -6.96 -2.86 -12.73
C THR A 419 -6.81 -1.36 -13.02
N GLN A 420 -5.66 -0.78 -12.66
CA GLN A 420 -5.19 0.51 -13.17
C GLN A 420 -4.93 0.44 -14.68
N GLY A 421 -5.12 1.53 -15.42
CA GLY A 421 -4.62 1.63 -16.80
C GLY A 421 -5.33 0.73 -17.82
N GLN A 422 -6.51 0.20 -17.47
CA GLN A 422 -7.30 -0.70 -18.30
C GLN A 422 -8.75 -0.23 -18.41
N LEU A 423 -9.30 -0.46 -19.61
CA LEU A 423 -10.73 -0.31 -19.87
C LEU A 423 -11.54 -1.29 -19.01
N THR A 424 -12.79 -0.94 -18.72
CA THR A 424 -13.76 -1.86 -18.11
C THR A 424 -14.04 -3.00 -19.09
N TYR A 425 -13.84 -4.24 -18.66
CA TYR A 425 -14.24 -5.45 -19.37
C TYR A 425 -15.40 -6.10 -18.65
N SER A 426 -16.48 -6.38 -19.37
CA SER A 426 -17.61 -7.18 -18.87
C SER A 426 -17.81 -8.38 -19.78
N GLU A 427 -17.52 -9.59 -19.27
CA GLU A 427 -17.71 -10.84 -20.02
C GLU A 427 -19.05 -11.51 -19.69
N TYR A 428 -19.71 -12.05 -20.71
CA TYR A 428 -21.01 -12.69 -20.60
C TYR A 428 -21.04 -14.00 -21.38
N SER A 429 -21.88 -14.94 -20.95
CA SER A 429 -22.13 -16.21 -21.64
C SER A 429 -23.56 -16.68 -21.39
N THR A 430 -24.30 -17.06 -22.42
CA THR A 430 -25.61 -17.72 -22.24
C THR A 430 -25.98 -18.62 -23.41
N ASP A 431 -26.84 -19.61 -23.14
CA ASP A 431 -27.50 -20.41 -24.17
C ASP A 431 -28.85 -19.77 -24.56
N LEU A 432 -28.99 -19.38 -25.82
CA LEU A 432 -30.23 -18.85 -26.39
C LEU A 432 -30.93 -19.91 -27.23
N ALA A 433 -32.14 -20.31 -26.80
CA ALA A 433 -33.07 -21.04 -27.66
C ALA A 433 -33.58 -20.13 -28.80
N SER A 434 -34.05 -20.75 -29.89
CA SER A 434 -34.69 -20.03 -31.00
C SER A 434 -35.84 -19.14 -30.52
N GLY A 435 -35.84 -17.87 -30.93
CA GLY A 435 -36.81 -16.86 -30.52
C GLY A 435 -36.62 -16.31 -29.10
N ALA A 436 -35.59 -16.73 -28.36
CA ALA A 436 -35.29 -16.20 -27.03
C ALA A 436 -34.39 -14.95 -27.10
N SER A 437 -34.61 -14.03 -26.15
CA SER A 437 -33.72 -12.89 -25.88
C SER A 437 -33.14 -13.00 -24.47
N ARG A 438 -31.89 -12.55 -24.29
CA ARG A 438 -31.28 -12.26 -22.98
C ARG A 438 -30.86 -10.80 -22.95
N ASP A 439 -31.14 -10.16 -21.82
CA ASP A 439 -30.65 -8.81 -21.53
C ASP A 439 -29.41 -8.92 -20.62
N TYR A 440 -28.42 -8.12 -20.96
CA TYR A 440 -27.16 -7.95 -20.23
C TYR A 440 -27.02 -6.48 -19.83
N LEU A 441 -26.50 -6.24 -18.64
CA LEU A 441 -26.35 -4.91 -18.07
C LEU A 441 -24.87 -4.52 -18.04
N PHE A 442 -24.60 -3.24 -18.27
CA PHE A 442 -23.30 -2.61 -18.04
C PHE A 442 -23.52 -1.15 -17.65
N GLU A 443 -22.74 -0.64 -16.73
CA GLU A 443 -22.71 0.76 -16.33
C GLU A 443 -22.03 1.64 -17.39
N MET A 444 -22.27 2.95 -17.28
CA MET A 444 -21.48 3.99 -17.94
C MET A 444 -21.44 5.20 -17.02
N THR A 445 -20.27 5.53 -16.46
CA THR A 445 -20.12 6.68 -15.57
C THR A 445 -19.58 7.92 -16.28
N MET A 446 -18.91 7.75 -17.43
CA MET A 446 -18.50 8.81 -18.33
C MET A 446 -18.98 8.60 -19.78
N PRO A 447 -18.98 9.66 -20.63
CA PRO A 447 -19.08 9.50 -22.07
C PRO A 447 -17.85 8.80 -22.64
N THR A 448 -18.04 7.65 -23.30
CA THR A 448 -16.94 6.83 -23.84
C THR A 448 -17.37 6.07 -25.11
N GLU A 449 -16.40 5.44 -25.78
CA GLU A 449 -16.68 4.43 -26.79
C GLU A 449 -16.94 3.07 -26.12
N VAL A 450 -18.01 2.41 -26.55
CA VAL A 450 -18.39 1.06 -26.12
C VAL A 450 -18.18 0.12 -27.30
N ASP A 451 -17.26 -0.84 -27.15
CA ASP A 451 -16.92 -1.86 -28.14
C ASP A 451 -17.47 -3.22 -27.66
N VAL A 452 -18.58 -3.65 -28.26
CA VAL A 452 -19.22 -4.94 -27.97
C VAL A 452 -18.68 -5.98 -28.93
N ARG A 453 -18.07 -7.04 -28.39
CA ARG A 453 -17.57 -8.19 -29.14
C ARG A 453 -18.37 -9.44 -28.81
N GLY A 454 -18.39 -10.40 -29.73
CA GLY A 454 -19.12 -11.65 -29.57
C GLY A 454 -18.40 -12.86 -30.16
N SER A 455 -18.65 -14.02 -29.56
CA SER A 455 -18.30 -15.34 -30.09
C SER A 455 -19.51 -16.26 -29.98
N TRP A 456 -19.79 -17.06 -31.00
CA TRP A 456 -20.94 -17.97 -31.01
C TRP A 456 -20.69 -19.15 -31.96
N SER A 457 -21.46 -20.22 -31.80
CA SER A 457 -21.43 -21.39 -32.69
C SER A 457 -22.79 -22.06 -32.78
N GLY A 458 -23.29 -22.27 -34.00
CA GLY A 458 -24.59 -22.87 -34.27
C GLY A 458 -25.76 -21.87 -34.26
N ALA A 459 -25.54 -20.61 -34.65
CA ALA A 459 -26.60 -19.61 -34.80
C ALA A 459 -26.91 -19.35 -36.27
N ASP A 460 -28.15 -19.55 -36.69
CA ASP A 460 -28.55 -19.21 -38.07
C ASP A 460 -28.77 -17.69 -38.23
N SER A 461 -29.11 -17.01 -37.13
CA SER A 461 -29.35 -15.56 -37.08
C SER A 461 -29.31 -15.05 -35.63
N LEU A 462 -28.61 -13.94 -35.39
CA LEU A 462 -28.61 -13.21 -34.11
C LEU A 462 -28.87 -11.72 -34.34
N GLU A 463 -29.63 -11.10 -33.45
CA GLU A 463 -29.82 -9.64 -33.36
C GLU A 463 -29.30 -9.12 -32.03
N PHE A 464 -28.54 -8.02 -32.08
CA PHE A 464 -27.93 -7.35 -30.94
C PHE A 464 -28.44 -5.91 -30.88
N SER A 465 -28.78 -5.40 -29.70
CA SER A 465 -29.27 -4.03 -29.52
C SER A 465 -28.84 -3.45 -28.18
N VAL A 466 -28.23 -2.27 -28.21
CA VAL A 466 -27.86 -1.50 -27.01
C VAL A 466 -28.90 -0.41 -26.75
N PHE A 467 -29.38 -0.34 -25.52
CA PHE A 467 -30.35 0.64 -25.03
C PHE A 467 -29.76 1.50 -23.91
N ASP A 468 -30.21 2.75 -23.83
CA ASP A 468 -29.90 3.67 -22.74
C ASP A 468 -30.64 3.29 -21.42
N PRO A 469 -30.37 3.97 -20.29
CA PRO A 469 -31.03 3.71 -19.00
C PRO A 469 -32.54 4.02 -18.97
N TYR A 470 -33.11 4.57 -20.04
CA TYR A 470 -34.53 4.84 -20.25
C TYR A 470 -35.17 3.87 -21.27
N LEU A 471 -34.42 2.87 -21.72
CA LEU A 471 -34.76 1.89 -22.76
C LEU A 471 -34.94 2.49 -24.17
N SER A 472 -34.34 3.65 -24.45
CA SER A 472 -34.19 4.20 -25.80
C SER A 472 -33.10 3.40 -26.55
N GLY A 473 -33.39 2.93 -27.76
CA GLY A 473 -32.38 2.23 -28.58
C GLY A 473 -31.29 3.18 -29.07
N LEU A 474 -30.03 2.86 -28.76
CA LEU A 474 -28.85 3.62 -29.17
C LEU A 474 -28.21 3.06 -30.44
N ALA A 475 -28.06 1.73 -30.51
CA ALA A 475 -27.46 1.04 -31.66
C ALA A 475 -28.00 -0.39 -31.77
N SER A 476 -28.09 -0.93 -32.98
CA SER A 476 -28.38 -2.35 -33.22
C SER A 476 -27.65 -2.89 -34.44
N ASN A 477 -27.40 -4.19 -34.44
CA ASN A 477 -26.78 -4.93 -35.55
C ASN A 477 -27.34 -6.37 -35.58
N SER A 478 -27.31 -7.02 -36.73
CA SER A 478 -27.69 -8.43 -36.86
C SER A 478 -26.80 -9.17 -37.85
N THR A 479 -26.62 -10.47 -37.59
CA THR A 479 -25.77 -11.38 -38.37
C THR A 479 -26.50 -12.68 -38.65
N ASN A 480 -26.09 -13.37 -39.72
CA ASN A 480 -26.55 -14.72 -40.08
C ASN A 480 -25.34 -15.65 -40.27
N GLU A 481 -24.25 -15.39 -39.55
CA GLU A 481 -23.04 -16.21 -39.55
C GLU A 481 -23.18 -17.38 -38.59
N GLU A 482 -23.03 -18.62 -39.08
CA GLU A 482 -23.17 -19.85 -38.29
C GLU A 482 -22.23 -19.91 -37.06
N SER A 483 -21.10 -19.21 -37.12
CA SER A 483 -20.18 -19.03 -35.99
C SER A 483 -19.31 -17.79 -36.15
N ALA A 484 -18.86 -17.24 -35.03
CA ALA A 484 -17.82 -16.20 -34.98
C ALA A 484 -16.95 -16.37 -33.73
N ALA A 485 -15.74 -15.82 -33.77
CA ALA A 485 -14.80 -15.80 -32.65
C ALA A 485 -14.28 -14.37 -32.44
N ASN A 486 -14.65 -13.76 -31.30
CA ASN A 486 -14.27 -12.41 -30.87
C ASN A 486 -14.48 -11.31 -31.93
N ALA A 487 -15.58 -11.41 -32.69
CA ALA A 487 -15.93 -10.42 -33.71
C ALA A 487 -16.53 -9.17 -33.04
N THR A 488 -16.15 -7.96 -33.49
CA THR A 488 -16.85 -6.72 -33.08
C THR A 488 -18.28 -6.76 -33.64
N VAL A 489 -19.24 -6.82 -32.73
CA VAL A 489 -20.68 -6.90 -33.00
C VAL A 489 -21.29 -5.50 -33.10
N LEU A 490 -20.93 -4.61 -32.18
CA LEU A 490 -21.41 -3.23 -32.11
C LEU A 490 -20.29 -2.33 -31.60
N ARG A 491 -20.26 -1.10 -32.11
CA ARG A 491 -19.42 -0.03 -31.56
C ARG A 491 -20.21 1.26 -31.57
N LEU A 492 -20.29 1.93 -30.42
CA LEU A 492 -21.05 3.18 -30.27
C LEU A 492 -20.32 4.14 -29.34
N ASN A 493 -20.50 5.44 -29.59
CA ASN A 493 -20.14 6.49 -28.64
C ASN A 493 -21.45 7.05 -28.06
N THR A 494 -21.57 7.10 -26.73
CA THR A 494 -22.76 7.65 -26.06
C THR A 494 -22.36 8.50 -24.85
N SER A 495 -23.16 9.52 -24.57
CA SER A 495 -23.04 10.41 -23.41
C SER A 495 -24.22 10.26 -22.43
N ALA A 496 -25.08 9.28 -22.64
CA ALA A 496 -26.00 8.83 -21.60
C ALA A 496 -25.19 8.14 -20.49
N LEU A 497 -25.52 8.41 -19.22
CA LEU A 497 -24.84 7.87 -18.05
C LEU A 497 -25.80 7.03 -17.20
N GLY A 498 -25.29 5.97 -16.59
CA GLY A 498 -26.04 4.93 -15.87
C GLY A 498 -26.05 3.58 -16.60
N ILE A 499 -26.87 2.65 -16.11
CA ILE A 499 -26.91 1.27 -16.63
C ILE A 499 -27.55 1.22 -18.02
N HIS A 500 -26.76 0.81 -19.00
CA HIS A 500 -27.18 0.45 -20.34
C HIS A 500 -27.58 -1.03 -20.40
N THR A 501 -28.37 -1.38 -21.41
CA THR A 501 -28.80 -2.76 -21.65
C THR A 501 -28.36 -3.24 -23.02
N LEU A 502 -27.51 -4.25 -23.10
CA LEU A 502 -27.26 -5.02 -24.31
C LEU A 502 -28.25 -6.20 -24.35
N ARG A 503 -29.25 -6.12 -25.25
CA ARG A 503 -30.10 -7.26 -25.60
C ARG A 503 -29.46 -8.07 -26.71
N VAL A 504 -29.46 -9.38 -26.55
CA VAL A 504 -29.18 -10.34 -27.63
C VAL A 504 -30.36 -11.25 -27.83
N THR A 505 -30.84 -11.36 -29.07
CA THR A 505 -31.97 -12.19 -29.49
C THR A 505 -31.50 -13.23 -30.49
N ASN A 506 -31.82 -14.50 -30.25
CA ASN A 506 -31.64 -15.55 -31.25
C ASN A 506 -32.83 -15.54 -32.22
N THR A 507 -32.63 -14.93 -33.39
CA THR A 507 -33.59 -14.86 -34.50
C THR A 507 -33.53 -16.08 -35.42
N GLY A 508 -32.59 -17.01 -35.20
CA GLY A 508 -32.44 -18.27 -35.92
C GLY A 508 -33.41 -19.36 -35.46
N VAL A 509 -33.24 -20.57 -36.00
CA VAL A 509 -34.06 -21.75 -35.65
C VAL A 509 -33.32 -22.77 -34.77
N ASN A 510 -32.00 -22.76 -34.81
CA ASN A 510 -31.13 -23.52 -33.91
C ASN A 510 -30.94 -22.80 -32.57
N ALA A 511 -30.60 -23.56 -31.52
CA ALA A 511 -30.20 -23.00 -30.22
C ALA A 511 -28.68 -22.80 -30.19
N THR A 512 -28.21 -21.75 -29.50
CA THR A 512 -26.82 -21.28 -29.63
C THR A 512 -26.29 -20.75 -28.31
N THR A 513 -25.08 -21.16 -27.92
CA THR A 513 -24.28 -20.47 -26.90
C THR A 513 -23.69 -19.19 -27.51
N VAL A 514 -23.91 -18.05 -26.85
CA VAL A 514 -23.32 -16.75 -27.22
C VAL A 514 -22.49 -16.25 -26.06
N HIS A 515 -21.19 -16.03 -26.33
CA HIS A 515 -20.25 -15.32 -25.46
C HIS A 515 -20.15 -13.87 -25.93
N LEU A 516 -20.04 -12.93 -25.00
CA LEU A 516 -19.92 -11.50 -25.30
C LEU A 516 -18.84 -10.88 -24.41
N VAL A 517 -18.18 -9.85 -24.93
CA VAL A 517 -17.32 -8.97 -24.15
C VAL A 517 -17.73 -7.53 -24.46
N ILE A 518 -18.12 -6.77 -23.45
CA ILE A 518 -18.32 -5.32 -23.57
C ILE A 518 -17.07 -4.65 -23.03
N VAL A 519 -16.41 -3.84 -23.87
CA VAL A 519 -15.24 -3.05 -23.50
C VAL A 519 -15.60 -1.58 -23.56
N HIS A 520 -15.40 -0.85 -22.47
CA HIS A 520 -15.71 0.58 -22.37
C HIS A 520 -14.84 1.24 -21.29
N ASP A 521 -14.89 2.57 -21.18
CA ASP A 521 -14.19 3.31 -20.13
C ASP A 521 -15.14 3.87 -19.06
N THR A 522 -14.64 4.12 -17.86
CA THR A 522 -15.39 4.70 -16.74
C THR A 522 -14.56 5.76 -16.01
N ASP A 523 -15.24 6.69 -15.37
CA ASP A 523 -14.74 7.68 -14.40
C ASP A 523 -15.54 7.43 -13.13
N LEU A 524 -14.97 6.70 -12.16
CA LEU A 524 -15.72 6.31 -10.96
C LEU A 524 -15.71 7.42 -9.90
N GLU A 525 -14.65 8.23 -9.78
CA GLU A 525 -14.66 9.44 -8.94
C GLU A 525 -15.66 10.50 -9.41
N GLY A 526 -15.86 10.64 -10.72
CA GLY A 526 -16.52 11.78 -11.35
C GLY A 526 -15.59 12.99 -11.52
N ASN A 527 -14.28 12.78 -11.71
CA ASN A 527 -13.30 13.87 -11.86
C ASN A 527 -13.05 14.28 -13.33
N SER A 528 -13.63 13.56 -14.29
CA SER A 528 -13.46 13.68 -15.75
C SER A 528 -12.13 13.19 -16.36
N ILE A 529 -11.40 12.34 -15.64
CA ILE A 529 -10.30 11.50 -16.14
C ILE A 529 -10.82 10.05 -16.17
N PRO A 530 -10.43 9.19 -17.12
CA PRO A 530 -10.86 7.79 -17.14
C PRO A 530 -10.01 6.88 -16.22
N ASP A 531 -10.65 5.87 -15.63
CA ASP A 531 -10.03 4.75 -14.91
C ASP A 531 -9.03 3.95 -15.79
N SER A 532 -9.07 4.10 -17.12
CA SER A 532 -8.03 3.56 -18.03
C SER A 532 -6.75 4.41 -18.10
N GLN A 533 -6.72 5.56 -17.42
CA GLN A 533 -5.60 6.52 -17.40
C GLN A 533 -5.12 6.86 -15.99
N GLU A 534 -5.89 6.49 -14.95
CA GLU A 534 -5.53 6.63 -13.54
C GLU A 534 -6.10 5.48 -12.69
N PHE A 535 -6.13 5.62 -11.37
CA PHE A 535 -6.90 4.74 -10.48
C PHE A 535 -8.25 5.40 -10.16
N TRP A 536 -9.31 4.61 -10.05
CA TRP A 536 -10.66 5.03 -9.61
C TRP A 536 -10.72 5.68 -8.20
N HIS A 537 -9.57 5.74 -7.53
CA HIS A 537 -9.38 6.41 -6.27
C HIS A 537 -8.10 7.26 -6.34
N ASN A 538 -8.27 8.55 -6.56
CA ASN A 538 -7.23 9.58 -6.57
C ASN A 538 -6.25 9.66 -5.36
N ALA A 539 -6.33 8.78 -4.35
CA ALA A 539 -5.36 8.73 -3.23
C ALA A 539 -3.98 8.15 -3.61
N PHE A 540 -3.91 7.49 -4.77
CA PHE A 540 -2.73 6.79 -5.28
C PHE A 540 -1.73 7.74 -5.96
N LEU A 541 -2.21 8.85 -6.53
CA LEU A 541 -1.37 9.88 -7.18
C LEU A 541 -0.75 10.90 -6.20
N VAL A 542 -0.78 10.58 -4.91
CA VAL A 542 -0.15 11.38 -3.86
C VAL A 542 1.16 10.71 -3.50
N ASP A 543 2.26 11.40 -3.73
CA ASP A 543 3.56 11.20 -3.08
C ASP A 543 3.44 11.79 -1.64
N THR A 544 3.86 11.03 -0.61
CA THR A 544 3.56 11.34 0.81
C THR A 544 4.77 11.80 1.61
N ASP A 545 5.96 11.25 1.36
CA ASP A 545 7.24 11.56 2.01
C ASP A 545 8.19 12.36 1.11
N GLY A 546 8.04 12.29 -0.21
CA GLY A 546 8.63 13.23 -1.16
C GLY A 546 9.77 12.68 -2.02
N ASP A 547 9.84 11.38 -2.28
CA ASP A 547 10.96 10.72 -2.98
C ASP A 547 10.82 10.74 -4.51
N GLY A 548 9.61 10.50 -5.03
CA GLY A 548 9.31 10.39 -6.45
C GLY A 548 8.48 9.17 -6.81
N ALA A 549 8.38 8.17 -5.92
CA ALA A 549 7.33 7.16 -5.98
C ALA A 549 5.97 7.80 -5.62
N SER A 550 4.87 7.16 -6.03
CA SER A 550 3.54 7.54 -5.56
C SER A 550 3.00 6.51 -4.58
N ASN A 551 2.07 6.93 -3.70
CA ASN A 551 1.28 6.03 -2.83
C ASN A 551 0.74 4.80 -3.58
N GLY A 552 0.51 4.90 -4.89
CA GLY A 552 0.10 3.78 -5.72
C GLY A 552 1.23 2.80 -6.04
N ASP A 553 2.38 3.31 -6.46
CA ASP A 553 3.55 2.50 -6.84
C ASP A 553 4.13 1.79 -5.62
N GLU A 554 4.34 2.53 -4.53
CA GLU A 554 4.78 2.03 -3.23
C GLU A 554 3.87 0.91 -2.73
N MET A 555 2.55 1.07 -2.85
CA MET A 555 1.58 0.08 -2.39
C MET A 555 1.34 -1.08 -3.37
N ILE A 556 1.75 -0.96 -4.63
CA ILE A 556 1.81 -2.08 -5.60
C ILE A 556 3.04 -2.93 -5.32
N LEU A 557 4.20 -2.30 -5.12
CA LEU A 557 5.46 -2.96 -4.82
C LEU A 557 5.45 -3.53 -3.39
N GLY A 558 4.77 -2.88 -2.45
CA GLY A 558 4.60 -3.30 -1.06
C GLY A 558 5.65 -2.70 -0.12
N LEU A 559 5.87 -1.40 -0.27
CA LEU A 559 6.78 -0.49 0.42
C LEU A 559 6.00 0.29 1.52
N ASP A 560 6.65 1.10 2.36
CA ASP A 560 5.95 1.92 3.38
C ASP A 560 5.99 3.41 3.04
N ARG A 561 4.87 3.91 2.52
CA ARG A 561 4.56 5.30 2.11
C ARG A 561 4.56 6.40 3.19
N PHE A 562 5.50 6.28 4.10
CA PHE A 562 5.92 7.29 5.07
C PHE A 562 7.45 7.22 5.32
N ASN A 563 8.18 6.51 4.47
CA ASN A 563 9.57 6.09 4.61
C ASN A 563 10.22 5.94 3.20
N PRO A 564 10.93 6.97 2.71
CA PRO A 564 11.40 7.09 1.32
C PRO A 564 12.68 6.28 1.01
N ASP A 565 12.89 5.16 1.69
CA ASP A 565 14.07 4.28 1.63
C ASP A 565 13.71 3.00 2.40
N THR A 566 13.08 2.04 1.71
CA THR A 566 12.40 0.90 2.34
C THR A 566 13.36 -0.13 2.97
N ASP A 567 14.58 -0.31 2.45
CA ASP A 567 15.54 -1.28 2.99
C ASP A 567 16.80 -0.68 3.67
N ASN A 568 17.00 0.63 3.56
CA ASN A 568 17.96 1.47 4.30
C ASN A 568 19.40 1.38 3.76
N ASP A 569 19.57 1.54 2.45
CA ASP A 569 20.85 1.46 1.73
C ASP A 569 21.45 2.82 1.26
N ASP A 570 20.76 3.93 1.54
CA ASP A 570 21.01 5.32 1.06
C ASP A 570 20.52 5.63 -0.39
N LEU A 571 19.88 4.69 -1.12
CA LEU A 571 19.03 4.98 -2.29
C LEU A 571 17.57 5.27 -1.83
N ASN A 572 16.67 5.59 -2.76
CA ASN A 572 15.24 5.85 -2.44
C ASN A 572 14.32 5.14 -3.42
N ASP A 573 13.19 4.62 -2.92
CA ASP A 573 12.23 3.78 -3.65
C ASP A 573 11.86 4.38 -5.04
N GLY A 574 11.70 5.70 -5.14
CA GLY A 574 11.44 6.43 -6.38
C GLY A 574 12.57 6.42 -7.41
N ASP A 575 13.81 6.69 -7.00
CA ASP A 575 15.00 6.57 -7.88
C ASP A 575 15.28 5.09 -8.24
N GLU A 576 15.03 4.16 -7.33
CA GLU A 576 15.15 2.72 -7.57
C GLU A 576 14.18 2.21 -8.64
N ILE A 577 12.90 2.58 -8.55
CA ILE A 577 11.89 2.28 -9.59
C ILE A 577 12.35 2.79 -10.96
N LEU A 578 13.01 3.95 -10.99
CA LEU A 578 13.55 4.57 -12.20
C LEU A 578 14.81 3.87 -12.74
N LEU A 579 15.66 3.32 -11.85
CA LEU A 579 16.89 2.58 -12.19
C LEU A 579 16.65 1.08 -12.47
N HIS A 580 15.54 0.54 -11.97
CA HIS A 580 15.08 -0.85 -12.04
C HIS A 580 15.81 -1.84 -11.10
N THR A 581 16.20 -1.37 -9.92
CA THR A 581 16.56 -2.18 -8.73
C THR A 581 15.30 -2.71 -8.02
N ASP A 582 15.44 -3.47 -6.93
CA ASP A 582 14.31 -3.97 -6.09
C ASP A 582 14.32 -3.26 -4.71
N PRO A 583 13.38 -2.32 -4.42
CA PRO A 583 13.31 -1.50 -3.18
C PRO A 583 13.07 -2.23 -1.84
N LYS A 584 13.64 -3.41 -1.70
CA LYS A 584 13.54 -4.37 -0.58
C LYS A 584 14.81 -5.20 -0.42
N TYR A 585 15.73 -5.10 -1.36
CA TYR A 585 17.03 -5.74 -1.38
C TYR A 585 18.10 -4.71 -1.74
N TYR A 586 18.81 -4.25 -0.73
CA TYR A 586 19.97 -3.35 -0.76
C TYR A 586 21.09 -3.69 -1.78
N ASP A 587 20.98 -4.80 -2.51
CA ASP A 587 21.99 -5.49 -3.31
C ASP A 587 21.21 -6.30 -4.37
N SER A 588 20.90 -5.66 -5.49
CA SER A 588 19.97 -6.17 -6.52
C SER A 588 20.55 -7.29 -7.40
N ASP A 589 21.88 -7.37 -7.54
CA ASP A 589 22.55 -8.41 -8.34
C ASP A 589 23.30 -9.48 -7.54
N TYR A 590 23.43 -9.28 -6.22
CA TYR A 590 24.00 -10.20 -5.23
C TYR A 590 25.52 -10.36 -5.25
N ASP A 591 26.27 -9.34 -5.71
CA ASP A 591 27.74 -9.31 -5.61
C ASP A 591 28.27 -8.94 -4.22
N GLY A 592 27.43 -8.27 -3.41
CA GLY A 592 27.71 -7.94 -2.00
C GLY A 592 28.09 -6.49 -1.72
N MET A 593 27.99 -5.60 -2.70
CA MET A 593 28.02 -4.13 -2.51
C MET A 593 26.65 -3.61 -2.05
N SER A 594 26.27 -2.37 -2.38
CA SER A 594 24.89 -1.91 -2.23
C SER A 594 24.49 -0.95 -3.34
N ASP A 595 23.22 -0.99 -3.74
CA ASP A 595 22.70 -0.28 -4.90
C ASP A 595 22.92 1.24 -4.80
N GLY A 596 22.61 1.82 -3.63
CA GLY A 596 22.86 3.22 -3.27
C GLY A 596 24.34 3.59 -3.17
N TRP A 597 25.21 2.66 -2.76
CA TRP A 597 26.67 2.89 -2.81
C TRP A 597 27.17 2.92 -4.26
N GLU A 598 26.77 1.95 -5.07
CA GLU A 598 27.13 1.86 -6.47
C GLU A 598 26.66 3.07 -7.29
N VAL A 599 25.39 3.45 -7.17
CA VAL A 599 24.82 4.62 -7.86
C VAL A 599 25.57 5.90 -7.48
N LYS A 600 25.89 6.06 -6.19
CA LYS A 600 26.68 7.18 -5.66
C LYS A 600 28.10 7.25 -6.27
N TYR A 601 28.75 6.11 -6.53
CA TYR A 601 30.09 6.04 -7.16
C TYR A 601 30.04 5.77 -8.68
N SER A 602 28.84 5.81 -9.28
CA SER A 602 28.60 5.56 -10.70
C SER A 602 29.11 4.19 -11.19
N LEU A 603 28.91 3.15 -10.38
CA LEU A 603 28.95 1.73 -10.78
C LEU A 603 27.56 1.33 -11.37
N ASN A 604 27.16 0.06 -11.31
CA ASN A 604 25.97 -0.44 -12.00
C ASN A 604 25.30 -1.60 -11.24
N PRO A 605 24.28 -1.32 -10.41
CA PRO A 605 23.71 -2.27 -9.43
C PRO A 605 22.76 -3.31 -10.03
N LEU A 606 23.12 -3.84 -11.20
CA LEU A 606 22.37 -4.82 -11.99
C LEU A 606 23.31 -5.80 -12.72
N VAL A 607 24.63 -5.72 -12.49
CA VAL A 607 25.68 -6.57 -13.06
C VAL A 607 26.89 -6.60 -12.12
N ASP A 608 27.07 -7.72 -11.39
CA ASP A 608 28.28 -8.12 -10.64
C ASP A 608 29.57 -7.55 -11.24
N ASP A 609 30.03 -6.43 -10.67
CA ASP A 609 31.24 -5.72 -11.04
C ASP A 609 32.24 -5.59 -9.87
N SER A 610 31.90 -6.16 -8.71
CA SER A 610 32.72 -6.40 -7.48
C SER A 610 34.23 -6.55 -7.68
N ALA A 611 34.63 -7.30 -8.70
CA ALA A 611 36.02 -7.65 -9.04
C ALA A 611 36.68 -6.71 -10.06
N SER A 612 36.06 -5.57 -10.36
CA SER A 612 36.58 -4.50 -11.21
C SER A 612 37.48 -3.56 -10.40
N ASP A 613 38.39 -2.91 -11.12
CA ASP A 613 39.40 -1.96 -10.65
C ASP A 613 39.31 -0.75 -11.63
N PRO A 614 38.50 0.30 -11.32
CA PRO A 614 38.06 1.24 -12.34
C PRO A 614 38.94 2.48 -12.53
N ASP A 615 39.81 2.80 -11.56
CA ASP A 615 40.86 3.83 -11.66
C ASP A 615 42.26 3.23 -11.87
N GLY A 616 42.52 2.02 -11.35
CA GLY A 616 43.74 1.24 -11.62
C GLY A 616 44.73 1.18 -10.47
N ASP A 617 44.29 1.41 -9.22
CA ASP A 617 45.16 1.51 -8.05
C ASP A 617 45.60 0.13 -7.49
N GLY A 618 44.84 -0.93 -7.79
CA GLY A 618 45.08 -2.32 -7.38
C GLY A 618 44.09 -2.89 -6.35
N LEU A 619 43.18 -2.08 -5.82
CA LEU A 619 41.99 -2.54 -5.11
C LEU A 619 40.92 -3.02 -6.11
N SER A 620 39.76 -3.39 -5.58
CA SER A 620 38.59 -3.72 -6.38
C SER A 620 37.33 -3.23 -5.68
N ASN A 621 36.27 -2.93 -6.43
CA ASN A 621 35.05 -2.30 -5.91
C ASN A 621 34.55 -2.89 -4.57
N ILE A 622 34.52 -4.23 -4.42
CA ILE A 622 34.10 -4.89 -3.16
C ILE A 622 35.08 -4.73 -1.98
N ALA A 623 36.39 -4.62 -2.24
CA ALA A 623 37.39 -4.31 -1.22
C ALA A 623 37.25 -2.86 -0.75
N GLU A 624 37.03 -1.96 -1.70
CA GLU A 624 36.83 -0.53 -1.46
C GLU A 624 35.54 -0.22 -0.71
N TYR A 625 34.44 -0.89 -1.05
CA TYR A 625 33.20 -0.86 -0.28
C TYR A 625 33.44 -1.25 1.20
N GLY A 626 34.27 -2.27 1.43
CA GLY A 626 34.70 -2.69 2.76
C GLY A 626 35.62 -1.69 3.49
N LEU A 627 36.48 -0.97 2.76
CA LEU A 627 37.43 0.03 3.29
C LEU A 627 36.80 1.42 3.46
N ARG A 628 35.78 1.74 2.66
CA ARG A 628 35.12 3.05 2.47
C ARG A 628 35.92 4.07 1.65
N THR A 629 36.78 3.59 0.75
CA THR A 629 37.49 4.37 -0.28
C THR A 629 36.54 4.71 -1.46
N ASN A 630 37.08 5.12 -2.60
CA ASN A 630 36.33 5.65 -3.75
C ASN A 630 36.79 4.98 -5.06
N PRO A 631 35.99 4.10 -5.70
CA PRO A 631 36.39 3.26 -6.86
C PRO A 631 36.50 4.03 -8.20
N ARG A 632 36.93 5.30 -8.13
CA ARG A 632 36.98 6.31 -9.20
C ARG A 632 38.06 7.39 -8.97
N ASP A 633 38.91 7.27 -7.95
CA ASP A 633 39.75 8.35 -7.41
C ASP A 633 40.90 7.69 -6.59
N ASP A 634 42.03 7.44 -7.24
CA ASP A 634 43.14 6.56 -6.80
C ASP A 634 43.89 7.00 -5.53
N ASP A 635 43.44 8.09 -4.90
CA ASP A 635 43.98 8.75 -3.69
C ASP A 635 42.78 9.42 -2.99
N THR A 636 42.05 8.67 -2.16
CA THR A 636 40.75 9.08 -1.61
C THR A 636 40.87 10.31 -0.72
N ASP A 637 41.93 10.43 0.08
CA ASP A 637 42.11 11.53 1.04
C ASP A 637 43.00 12.69 0.54
N ARG A 638 43.73 12.46 -0.56
CA ARG A 638 44.50 13.44 -1.34
C ARG A 638 45.80 13.88 -0.69
N ASP A 639 46.60 12.91 -0.29
CA ASP A 639 47.95 13.11 0.22
C ASP A 639 49.08 12.80 -0.76
N GLY A 640 48.77 12.09 -1.85
CA GLY A 640 49.67 11.76 -2.94
C GLY A 640 50.23 10.33 -2.92
N MET A 641 49.79 9.50 -1.97
CA MET A 641 49.89 8.03 -2.02
C MET A 641 48.61 7.44 -2.63
N SER A 642 48.59 6.17 -3.01
CA SER A 642 47.39 5.52 -3.56
C SER A 642 46.77 4.52 -2.59
N ASP A 643 45.44 4.43 -2.55
CA ASP A 643 44.70 3.73 -1.50
C ASP A 643 45.15 2.25 -1.37
N GLY A 644 45.32 1.56 -2.49
CA GLY A 644 45.80 0.17 -2.58
C GLY A 644 47.25 -0.01 -2.19
N TRP A 645 48.12 0.98 -2.41
CA TRP A 645 49.49 0.94 -1.89
C TRP A 645 49.51 1.09 -0.38
N GLU A 646 48.70 2.00 0.17
CA GLU A 646 48.54 2.14 1.62
C GLU A 646 48.00 0.86 2.27
N VAL A 647 47.01 0.20 1.66
CA VAL A 647 46.47 -1.08 2.15
C VAL A 647 47.54 -2.18 2.16
N ASP A 648 48.34 -2.31 1.09
CA ASP A 648 49.44 -3.29 1.03
C ASP A 648 50.56 -2.99 2.05
N ASN A 649 50.75 -1.72 2.43
CA ASN A 649 51.79 -1.28 3.38
C ASN A 649 51.27 -0.94 4.80
N VAL A 650 50.01 -1.30 5.09
CA VAL A 650 49.37 -1.20 6.41
C VAL A 650 49.21 0.25 6.92
N LEU A 651 48.93 1.18 6.01
CA LEU A 651 48.67 2.61 6.28
C LEU A 651 47.14 2.89 6.35
N LYS A 652 46.68 4.10 5.99
CA LYS A 652 45.35 4.63 6.32
C LYS A 652 44.74 5.49 5.17
N PRO A 653 44.15 4.88 4.12
CA PRO A 653 43.65 5.55 2.90
C PRO A 653 42.34 6.36 3.07
N LEU A 654 42.19 7.02 4.20
CA LEU A 654 41.10 7.91 4.60
C LEU A 654 41.60 9.05 5.52
N VAL A 655 42.88 9.06 5.88
CA VAL A 655 43.50 9.97 6.87
C VAL A 655 45.00 10.22 6.57
N ASN A 656 45.25 11.08 5.58
CA ASN A 656 46.48 11.82 5.26
C ASN A 656 47.62 11.58 6.26
N ASP A 657 48.48 10.62 5.94
CA ASP A 657 49.60 10.18 6.79
C ASP A 657 50.96 10.13 6.07
N SER A 658 51.04 10.60 4.83
CA SER A 658 52.24 10.94 4.04
C SER A 658 53.45 11.50 4.82
N GLY A 659 53.20 12.21 5.93
CA GLY A 659 54.21 12.80 6.82
C GLY A 659 54.44 12.09 8.17
N ASP A 660 53.79 10.95 8.42
CA ASP A 660 54.13 10.03 9.51
C ASP A 660 55.36 9.17 9.12
N ASP A 661 56.01 8.63 10.15
CA ASP A 661 57.24 7.82 10.13
C ASP A 661 57.00 6.64 11.11
N PRO A 662 56.51 5.47 10.65
CA PRO A 662 56.01 4.44 11.55
C PRO A 662 57.11 3.64 12.25
N ASP A 663 58.22 3.38 11.57
CA ASP A 663 59.33 2.55 12.08
C ASP A 663 60.54 3.33 12.63
N GLN A 664 60.57 4.65 12.43
CA GLN A 664 61.54 5.62 12.97
C GLN A 664 62.95 5.53 12.38
N ASP A 665 63.05 5.27 11.08
CA ASP A 665 64.31 5.30 10.33
C ASP A 665 64.72 6.71 9.84
N GLY A 666 63.73 7.60 9.60
CA GLY A 666 63.93 8.98 9.16
C GLY A 666 63.28 9.35 7.82
N LEU A 667 62.74 8.39 7.06
CA LEU A 667 61.84 8.63 5.93
C LEU A 667 60.42 8.97 6.43
N THR A 668 59.52 9.32 5.50
CA THR A 668 58.07 9.41 5.77
C THR A 668 57.31 8.65 4.70
N ASN A 669 56.08 8.22 4.99
CA ASN A 669 55.29 7.36 4.09
C ASN A 669 55.29 7.81 2.62
N ALA A 670 55.15 9.11 2.33
CA ALA A 670 55.16 9.63 0.96
C ALA A 670 56.56 9.72 0.30
N VAL A 671 57.65 9.74 1.07
CA VAL A 671 59.01 9.55 0.54
C VAL A 671 59.22 8.07 0.20
N GLU A 672 58.75 7.18 1.06
CA GLU A 672 58.84 5.73 0.88
C GLU A 672 58.02 5.23 -0.30
N PHE A 673 56.82 5.77 -0.52
CA PHE A 673 56.02 5.53 -1.73
C PHE A 673 56.81 5.85 -3.02
N LEU A 674 57.59 6.94 -3.01
CA LEU A 674 58.41 7.34 -4.15
C LEU A 674 59.69 6.49 -4.32
N LEU A 675 60.30 6.05 -3.22
CA LEU A 675 61.50 5.20 -3.22
C LEU A 675 61.20 3.71 -3.41
N LYS A 676 60.00 3.25 -3.06
CA LYS A 676 59.52 1.87 -2.99
C LYS A 676 60.17 1.02 -1.88
N THR A 677 60.52 1.68 -0.78
CA THR A 677 60.86 1.06 0.51
C THR A 677 59.57 0.60 1.22
N ASN A 678 59.69 0.13 2.46
CA ASN A 678 58.59 -0.44 3.23
C ASN A 678 58.42 0.31 4.57
N PRO A 679 57.33 1.10 4.76
CA PRO A 679 57.12 1.96 5.93
C PRO A 679 56.79 1.22 7.24
N GLN A 680 57.10 -0.08 7.30
CA GLN A 680 56.99 -0.95 8.48
C GLN A 680 58.29 -1.73 8.73
N SER A 681 59.40 -1.38 8.04
CA SER A 681 60.64 -2.13 7.97
C SER A 681 61.84 -1.22 7.59
N ASN A 682 62.39 -0.55 8.62
CA ASN A 682 63.57 0.33 8.68
C ASN A 682 64.92 -0.18 8.09
N ASP A 683 64.88 -1.19 7.23
CA ASP A 683 65.92 -2.01 6.64
C ASP A 683 65.19 -2.91 5.59
N THR A 684 64.87 -2.35 4.42
CA THR A 684 64.00 -2.99 3.42
C THR A 684 64.66 -4.24 2.83
N ASP A 685 65.93 -4.16 2.44
CA ASP A 685 66.64 -5.28 1.78
C ASP A 685 67.32 -6.28 2.74
N LYS A 686 67.54 -5.87 4.00
CA LYS A 686 68.04 -6.69 5.13
C LYS A 686 69.55 -6.93 5.16
N ASP A 687 70.33 -6.01 4.61
CA ASP A 687 71.78 -5.95 4.83
C ASP A 687 72.17 -5.39 6.22
N GLY A 688 71.30 -4.58 6.84
CA GLY A 688 71.49 -4.01 8.17
C GLY A 688 72.03 -2.58 8.20
N MET A 689 71.80 -1.81 7.14
CA MET A 689 71.74 -0.34 7.11
C MET A 689 70.25 0.09 7.06
N PRO A 690 69.88 1.29 7.57
CA PRO A 690 68.52 1.81 7.42
C PRO A 690 68.29 2.60 6.14
N ASP A 691 67.11 2.49 5.56
CA ASP A 691 66.73 3.09 4.29
C ASP A 691 66.89 4.62 4.29
N GLY A 692 66.47 5.28 5.37
CA GLY A 692 66.63 6.72 5.62
C GLY A 692 68.06 7.16 5.94
N TRP A 693 68.96 6.24 6.31
CA TRP A 693 70.39 6.52 6.32
C TRP A 693 70.99 6.39 4.92
N GLU A 694 70.56 5.39 4.14
CA GLU A 694 71.02 5.19 2.77
C GLU A 694 70.60 6.33 1.82
N GLU A 695 69.34 6.79 1.88
CA GLU A 695 68.87 7.97 1.14
C GLU A 695 69.78 9.17 1.40
N ALA A 696 70.02 9.46 2.68
CA ALA A 696 70.81 10.60 3.13
C ALA A 696 72.29 10.55 2.67
N HIS A 697 72.81 9.35 2.34
CA HIS A 697 74.17 9.13 1.83
C HIS A 697 74.19 8.71 0.34
N SER A 698 73.07 8.80 -0.38
CA SER A 698 72.94 8.45 -1.81
C SER A 698 73.23 6.97 -2.16
N LEU A 699 73.00 6.05 -1.23
CA LEU A 699 72.99 4.60 -1.46
C LEU A 699 71.60 4.14 -1.99
N ASN A 700 71.32 2.83 -1.97
CA ASN A 700 70.14 2.26 -2.64
C ASN A 700 69.46 1.19 -1.76
N PRO A 701 68.43 1.55 -0.98
CA PRO A 701 67.83 0.71 0.09
C PRO A 701 66.95 -0.46 -0.40
N LEU A 702 67.18 -0.91 -1.63
CA LEU A 702 66.45 -2.01 -2.29
C LEU A 702 67.38 -3.16 -2.71
N VAL A 703 68.70 -3.06 -2.46
CA VAL A 703 69.72 -4.02 -2.94
C VAL A 703 70.96 -4.00 -2.02
N ASP A 704 71.15 -5.05 -1.20
CA ASP A 704 72.32 -5.30 -0.33
C ASP A 704 73.63 -4.81 -0.94
N ASP A 705 74.05 -3.62 -0.49
CA ASP A 705 75.27 -2.94 -0.92
C ASP A 705 76.25 -2.71 0.24
N SER A 706 75.94 -3.21 1.44
CA SER A 706 76.75 -3.27 2.66
C SER A 706 78.24 -3.58 2.51
N GLN A 707 78.60 -4.33 1.46
CA GLN A 707 79.95 -4.81 1.15
C GLN A 707 80.65 -3.98 0.07
N LEU A 708 80.02 -2.93 -0.45
CA LEU A 708 80.64 -1.97 -1.36
C LEU A 708 81.54 -1.00 -0.59
N ASP A 709 82.50 -0.46 -1.34
CA ASP A 709 83.54 0.49 -0.95
C ASP A 709 83.54 1.54 -2.08
N PRO A 710 82.65 2.56 -2.03
CA PRO A 710 82.39 3.43 -3.19
C PRO A 710 83.52 4.42 -3.46
N ASP A 711 84.30 4.78 -2.43
CA ASP A 711 85.36 5.77 -2.51
C ASP A 711 86.79 5.18 -2.56
N GLY A 712 86.97 3.93 -2.12
CA GLY A 712 88.20 3.14 -2.23
C GLY A 712 89.16 3.24 -1.04
N ASP A 713 88.74 3.69 0.15
CA ASP A 713 89.58 3.72 1.36
C ASP A 713 89.78 2.32 2.00
N GLY A 714 88.82 1.40 1.84
CA GLY A 714 88.85 0.04 2.36
C GLY A 714 87.99 -0.23 3.62
N LEU A 715 87.17 0.73 4.04
CA LEU A 715 85.93 0.48 4.78
C LEU A 715 84.85 -0.08 3.82
N THR A 716 83.64 -0.32 4.33
CA THR A 716 82.46 -0.61 3.51
C THR A 716 81.27 0.15 4.06
N ASN A 717 80.25 0.41 3.24
CA ASN A 717 79.05 1.18 3.60
C ASN A 717 78.53 0.85 5.01
N ARG A 718 78.43 -0.45 5.30
CA ARG A 718 77.92 -0.98 6.58
C ARG A 718 78.88 -0.82 7.77
N ILE A 719 80.19 -0.74 7.53
CA ILE A 719 81.18 -0.38 8.57
C ILE A 719 81.11 1.13 8.84
N GLU A 720 80.89 1.93 7.79
CA GLU A 720 80.80 3.40 7.88
C GLU A 720 79.54 3.83 8.62
N TYR A 721 78.38 3.25 8.29
CA TYR A 721 77.16 3.35 9.11
C TYR A 721 77.42 3.00 10.58
N GLN A 722 78.07 1.87 10.84
CA GLN A 722 78.40 1.43 12.22
C GLN A 722 79.42 2.31 12.95
N THR A 723 80.10 3.24 12.27
CA THR A 723 81.14 4.08 12.85
C THR A 723 80.89 5.59 12.73
N GLY A 724 79.92 6.02 11.93
CA GLY A 724 79.51 7.42 11.73
C GLY A 724 80.35 8.17 10.68
N HIS A 725 80.73 7.49 9.60
CA HIS A 725 81.47 8.06 8.46
C HIS A 725 80.57 8.11 7.19
N ASP A 726 81.08 8.73 6.12
CA ASP A 726 80.35 9.07 4.88
C ASP A 726 80.89 8.20 3.72
N PRO A 727 80.09 7.26 3.15
CA PRO A 727 80.51 6.31 2.10
C PRO A 727 81.09 6.89 0.80
N HIS A 728 81.17 8.22 0.68
CA HIS A 728 81.67 8.92 -0.49
C HIS A 728 82.85 9.87 -0.17
N ILE A 729 83.43 9.81 1.04
CA ILE A 729 84.52 10.69 1.49
C ILE A 729 85.68 9.88 2.15
N PRO A 730 86.78 9.59 1.40
CA PRO A 730 87.83 8.67 1.83
C PRO A 730 88.46 9.02 3.18
N ASP A 731 88.35 8.09 4.12
CA ASP A 731 88.73 8.32 5.49
C ASP A 731 90.24 8.16 5.74
N SER A 732 90.71 8.65 6.87
CA SER A 732 92.10 8.45 7.31
C SER A 732 92.20 7.20 8.17
N ILE A 733 92.76 6.13 7.60
CA ILE A 733 92.91 4.75 8.16
C ILE A 733 93.79 4.69 9.44
N GLN A 734 93.38 5.42 10.48
CA GLN A 734 93.98 5.55 11.82
C GLN A 734 92.92 5.74 12.93
N SER A 735 91.64 5.92 12.56
CA SER A 735 90.50 6.13 13.48
C SER A 735 89.96 4.84 14.10
N VAL A 736 89.78 3.78 13.31
CA VAL A 736 89.22 2.48 13.77
C VAL A 736 90.18 1.69 14.69
N PRO A 737 89.84 1.42 15.97
CA PRO A 737 90.73 0.71 16.89
C PRO A 737 90.87 -0.78 16.55
N SER A 738 92.10 -1.31 16.60
CA SER A 738 92.46 -2.64 16.13
C SER A 738 91.99 -3.81 17.02
N TYR A 739 90.67 -3.98 17.18
CA TYR A 739 90.06 -5.05 17.99
C TYR A 739 89.01 -5.92 17.26
N LEU A 740 88.68 -5.63 16.01
CA LEU A 740 87.68 -6.40 15.24
C LEU A 740 88.24 -7.23 14.06
N VAL A 741 89.53 -7.54 14.06
CA VAL A 741 90.11 -8.55 13.15
C VAL A 741 90.39 -9.83 13.94
N LEU A 742 89.82 -10.95 13.48
CA LEU A 742 89.88 -12.30 14.07
C LEU A 742 89.22 -12.47 15.44
N LEU A 743 87.90 -12.72 15.44
CA LEU A 743 87.39 -14.01 15.95
C LEU A 743 85.99 -14.37 15.44
N ALA A 744 85.90 -14.72 14.14
CA ALA A 744 84.82 -15.58 13.68
C ALA A 744 85.00 -16.98 14.30
N GLY A 745 84.20 -17.33 15.32
CA GLY A 745 84.41 -18.61 16.00
C GLY A 745 83.49 -18.91 17.19
N ILE A 746 82.36 -19.57 16.92
CA ILE A 746 81.63 -20.47 17.84
C ILE A 746 81.11 -19.81 19.14
N GLY A 747 79.83 -19.42 19.14
CA GLY A 747 79.16 -18.95 20.35
C GLY A 747 78.80 -20.05 21.34
N CYS A 748 78.35 -19.66 22.54
CA CYS A 748 77.63 -20.55 23.44
C CYS A 748 76.59 -19.77 24.26
N THR A 749 75.41 -20.35 24.41
CA THR A 749 74.31 -19.81 25.22
C THR A 749 74.60 -19.97 26.71
N CYS A 750 74.18 -19.00 27.55
CA CYS A 750 73.82 -19.32 28.92
C CYS A 750 72.84 -18.28 29.50
N ALA A 751 71.60 -18.70 29.73
CA ALA A 751 70.66 -17.96 30.56
C ALA A 751 70.88 -18.27 32.05
N LEU A 752 70.52 -17.34 32.94
CA LEU A 752 69.95 -17.69 34.25
C LEU A 752 69.06 -16.55 34.79
N ALA A 753 68.11 -16.90 35.64
CA ALA A 753 67.06 -16.01 36.15
C ALA A 753 67.11 -15.84 37.69
N PHE A 754 66.11 -15.15 38.24
CA PHE A 754 65.86 -14.84 39.66
C PHE A 754 66.79 -13.77 40.26
N LEU A 755 66.25 -12.73 40.92
CA LEU A 755 65.56 -12.88 42.20
C LEU A 755 64.50 -11.80 42.49
N ILE A 756 63.41 -12.21 43.14
CA ILE A 756 62.35 -11.33 43.65
C ILE A 756 62.69 -10.86 45.07
N VAL A 757 62.55 -9.56 45.35
CA VAL A 757 62.44 -9.04 46.73
C VAL A 757 61.26 -8.07 46.82
N VAL A 758 60.25 -8.44 47.61
CA VAL A 758 59.07 -7.61 47.89
C VAL A 758 59.43 -6.51 48.90
N LYS A 759 58.94 -5.28 48.70
CA LYS A 759 58.86 -4.29 49.78
C LYS A 759 57.59 -3.45 49.70
N VAL A 760 56.75 -3.59 50.72
CA VAL A 760 55.54 -2.79 50.93
C VAL A 760 55.90 -1.47 51.61
N SER A 761 55.25 -0.38 51.20
CA SER A 761 55.02 0.81 52.03
C SER A 761 53.65 1.39 51.68
N ALA A 762 53.08 2.24 52.55
CA ALA A 762 51.65 2.56 52.53
C ALA A 762 51.34 4.07 52.65
N ARG A 763 50.16 4.44 52.12
CA ARG A 763 49.27 5.58 52.43
C ARG A 763 49.87 6.94 52.85
N HIS A 764 49.34 8.02 52.27
CA HIS A 764 48.46 9.05 52.89
C HIS A 764 47.58 9.55 51.72
N GLU A 765 46.25 9.67 51.73
CA GLU A 765 45.33 10.39 52.64
C GLU A 765 45.56 11.90 52.71
N VAL A 766 44.88 12.65 51.82
CA VAL A 766 43.63 13.37 52.14
C VAL A 766 42.60 13.05 51.06
#